data_AF-A0A970L509-F1
#
_entry.id   AF-A0A970L509-F1
#
_cell.length_a   1.000
_cell.length_b   1.000
_cell.length_c   1.000
_cell.angle_alpha   90.00
_cell.angle_beta   90.00
_cell.angle_gamma   90.00
#
_symmetry.space_group_name_H-M   'P 1'
#
loop_
_entity.id
_entity.type
_entity.pdbx_description
1 polymer ?
#
loop_
_entity_poly.entity_id
_entity_poly.type
_entity_poly.pdbx_seq_one_letter_code
_entity_poly.pdbx_strand_id
1 'polypeptide(L)'
;MKKQLLILAVFLSWGPANVVDACTTFIISGRYTPDGRPVLYKHRDTGVTDNALAVFSDGKYNYTGLLNSDKSWNTELWGGFNSAGFAIMNSAAYNKNIGDTTSLVDQEGKIMKLALQNCATIDDFEKLLTDLPGPLGVDSNFGVIDAFGGAAYFETGNFTFEKIDANDPAAAPYGYLIRTNHAFTGPVDQGYGYIRYSTANEALYRAVAINRYDPQYLISNISRNLYHSLTGVNLRDELPEDSSREKFVYFEDFIPRYSSASAICVVGAKAGEDPSSTVMWTLCGFPLTTAAVPVWLTKDKTLPAAVSMKSDLHSPLCDAALMLKDKCFPVKRGSGSKYLNLTALANQRNTGILQLVERFEEEIFKKADELTRTSPGGKPDDKRITDFYKWLDDYITVSYRSLLRAETAHKQELPPEFLDPPREFSVMPFWFWNDTLKDEEIIRQIADFESHGVYGFVIHPRVGLPQNVKWLGPEMIRAMNVAISEAARRNMYVILYDEGMYPSGSSSGQVVEKNPGHAARGLAKIDLKEGEELRLEEGWKLITVANRPGNSRAAIIERPSGGLIRGLHYLNEGEERLREHSPPAGDLLNPDAVKSFISLVYDKYAREFGKYFGNTIMGIFTDEPSPLGRDAVRGMVPGNASLLPRIKKILGYDITPHLADLWYNDHPDSKRHRNDYHRAINICLEEIYYKRLGNWCFLHNISLMGHPAGSMDIGTQRYFQVPGQDLVWRYVEPGPKALEGQHSTMAKGASAAMIHNGYRRNSNELYGAYGHDLTWEEMLWLANWCFVRGHNLLIPHAFFYSVRGPRIDERPPDVGPNAAWWPDYKPYADACRRLSWLNTDSRHICDVAILCEATWLPDRAAKVLYRNQRDFNYLEIRHLREDAKTDSRGIHIGDMLYRALIVDSLSHIPPRVLPKLKKLAKHKHLILRNDSKLASVCNGALVYGSPGELMAAVSKITSPDIVLNPPSENIRFRHVEKDGDHYFMLFNEENSEVTAKISLKTESDIQKAGPARQWIDPFSPEASIPETKETIYFRPYEMKVLRIAGKK
;
A
#
# COMPACT_ATOMS: atom_id res chain seq x y z
N MET A 1 32.25 50.75 35.96
CA MET A 1 33.63 50.87 35.47
C MET A 1 34.32 49.51 35.63
N LYS A 2 34.85 48.94 34.51
CA LYS A 2 36.12 48.17 34.36
C LYS A 2 36.41 47.04 35.39
N LYS A 3 36.85 45.81 35.06
CA LYS A 3 37.52 45.20 33.90
C LYS A 3 37.65 43.68 34.21
N GLN A 4 37.26 42.81 33.27
CA GLN A 4 38.11 41.96 32.40
C GLN A 4 38.63 40.64 33.00
N LEU A 5 37.96 39.55 32.60
CA LEU A 5 38.55 38.21 32.41
C LEU A 5 39.52 38.23 31.22
N LEU A 6 40.62 37.50 31.32
CA LEU A 6 41.30 36.92 30.16
C LEU A 6 42.06 35.65 30.60
N ILE A 7 41.44 34.49 30.36
CA ILE A 7 42.11 33.19 30.32
C ILE A 7 42.38 32.94 28.83
N LEU A 8 43.66 32.93 28.44
CA LEU A 8 44.07 32.60 27.06
C LEU A 8 44.11 31.07 26.96
N ALA A 9 43.12 30.52 26.27
CA ALA A 9 43.08 29.11 25.90
C ALA A 9 44.14 28.82 24.82
N VAL A 10 44.97 27.81 25.07
CA VAL A 10 45.72 27.09 24.03
C VAL A 10 44.69 26.31 23.21
N PHE A 11 44.15 26.95 22.18
CA PHE A 11 43.46 26.22 21.11
C PHE A 11 44.52 25.66 20.17
N LEU A 12 44.74 24.35 20.27
CA LEU A 12 45.24 23.53 19.18
C LEU A 12 44.37 23.82 17.95
N SER A 13 44.93 24.54 16.99
CA SER A 13 44.39 24.67 15.65
C SER A 13 44.55 23.33 14.93
N TRP A 14 43.66 22.38 15.20
CA TRP A 14 43.28 21.40 14.20
C TRP A 14 42.33 22.12 13.23
N GLY A 15 42.91 22.75 12.21
CA GLY A 15 42.14 23.10 11.03
C GLY A 15 41.52 21.82 10.44
N PRO A 16 40.35 21.90 9.79
CA PRO A 16 39.86 20.78 9.00
C PRO A 16 40.99 20.36 8.04
N ALA A 17 41.28 19.06 7.97
CA ALA A 17 42.17 18.53 6.95
C ALA A 17 41.66 19.03 5.60
N ASN A 18 42.43 19.90 4.94
CA ASN A 18 42.12 20.36 3.59
C ASN A 18 42.00 19.10 2.72
N VAL A 19 40.80 18.86 2.17
CA VAL A 19 40.57 17.78 1.22
C VAL A 19 41.45 18.09 0.01
N VAL A 20 42.49 17.28 -0.21
CA VAL A 20 43.39 17.43 -1.36
C VAL A 20 42.62 17.02 -2.61
N ASP A 21 42.46 17.94 -3.56
CA ASP A 21 41.70 17.72 -4.79
C ASP A 21 42.47 16.81 -5.75
N ALA A 22 41.96 15.59 -5.92
CA ALA A 22 42.78 14.49 -6.38
C ALA A 22 42.37 14.01 -7.79
N CYS A 23 42.72 14.65 -8.91
CA CYS A 23 42.33 14.17 -10.27
C CYS A 23 43.06 12.87 -10.72
N THR A 24 42.50 12.15 -11.70
CA THR A 24 43.16 11.03 -12.40
C THR A 24 43.04 11.24 -13.90
N THR A 25 44.16 11.29 -14.61
CA THR A 25 44.20 11.61 -16.04
C THR A 25 45.07 10.63 -16.82
N PHE A 26 44.74 10.39 -18.08
CA PHE A 26 45.61 9.61 -18.98
C PHE A 26 45.46 10.04 -20.43
N ILE A 27 46.48 9.69 -21.23
CA ILE A 27 46.52 9.85 -22.68
C ILE A 27 46.81 8.49 -23.29
N ILE A 28 46.11 8.14 -24.36
CA ILE A 28 46.43 6.99 -25.21
C ILE A 28 46.80 7.52 -26.58
N SER A 29 47.99 7.18 -27.07
CA SER A 29 48.46 7.60 -28.38
C SER A 29 47.64 6.93 -29.49
N GLY A 30 47.27 7.72 -30.50
CA GLY A 30 46.62 7.21 -31.72
C GLY A 30 47.45 6.20 -32.50
N ARG A 31 48.76 6.08 -32.22
CA ARG A 31 49.61 5.03 -32.82
C ARG A 31 49.29 3.62 -32.29
N TYR A 32 48.62 3.54 -31.14
CA TYR A 32 48.35 2.28 -30.44
C TYR A 32 46.85 1.95 -30.36
N THR A 33 45.96 2.89 -30.71
CA THR A 33 44.52 2.63 -30.80
C THR A 33 44.16 1.96 -32.14
N PRO A 34 43.19 1.02 -32.18
CA PRO A 34 42.84 0.29 -33.40
C PRO A 34 42.32 1.17 -34.55
N ASP A 35 41.68 2.30 -34.23
CA ASP A 35 41.12 3.25 -35.19
C ASP A 35 42.09 4.38 -35.57
N GLY A 36 43.24 4.47 -34.89
CA GLY A 36 44.24 5.51 -35.10
C GLY A 36 43.94 6.82 -34.37
N ARG A 37 42.90 6.87 -33.53
CA ARG A 37 42.45 8.09 -32.85
C ARG A 37 43.05 8.19 -31.44
N PRO A 38 43.69 9.32 -31.08
CA PRO A 38 44.20 9.50 -29.73
C PRO A 38 43.06 9.71 -28.72
N VAL A 39 43.27 9.28 -27.48
CA VAL A 39 42.30 9.46 -26.39
C VAL A 39 42.92 10.30 -25.28
N LEU A 40 42.18 11.31 -24.84
CA LEU A 40 42.52 12.17 -23.71
C LEU A 40 41.43 12.02 -22.64
N TYR A 41 41.81 11.60 -21.44
CA TYR A 41 40.86 11.28 -20.39
C TYR A 41 41.17 12.05 -19.11
N LYS A 42 40.13 12.58 -18.47
CA LYS A 42 40.20 13.19 -17.15
C LYS A 42 39.03 12.76 -16.28
N HIS A 43 39.34 12.17 -15.12
CA HIS A 43 38.46 12.07 -13.97
C HIS A 43 38.78 13.23 -13.01
N ARG A 44 37.78 14.05 -12.72
CA ARG A 44 37.97 15.29 -11.95
C ARG A 44 37.43 15.15 -10.53
N ASP A 45 38.31 15.38 -9.58
CA ASP A 45 37.98 15.58 -8.17
C ASP A 45 38.19 17.05 -7.81
N THR A 46 37.19 17.64 -7.15
CA THR A 46 37.26 19.03 -6.71
C THR A 46 36.29 19.31 -5.55
N GLY A 47 36.56 20.35 -4.77
CA GLY A 47 35.57 20.96 -3.86
C GLY A 47 34.37 21.60 -4.57
N VAL A 48 34.46 21.93 -5.87
CA VAL A 48 33.36 22.53 -6.65
C VAL A 48 32.63 21.48 -7.48
N THR A 49 31.65 20.82 -6.86
CA THR A 49 30.96 19.67 -7.47
C THR A 49 30.01 20.01 -8.61
N ASP A 50 29.64 21.29 -8.76
CA ASP A 50 28.70 21.76 -9.76
C ASP A 50 29.43 22.21 -11.03
N ASN A 51 29.18 21.51 -12.13
CA ASN A 51 29.90 21.66 -13.38
C ASN A 51 28.92 21.76 -14.56
N ALA A 52 29.39 22.35 -15.67
CA ALA A 52 28.63 22.45 -16.92
C ALA A 52 29.58 22.54 -18.12
N LEU A 53 29.00 22.62 -19.33
CA LEU A 53 29.69 22.96 -20.56
C LEU A 53 29.20 24.29 -21.14
N ALA A 54 30.08 25.00 -21.84
CA ALA A 54 29.74 26.14 -22.68
C ALA A 54 30.61 26.16 -23.95
N VAL A 55 30.08 26.74 -25.03
CA VAL A 55 30.84 27.00 -26.25
C VAL A 55 31.32 28.44 -26.26
N PHE A 56 32.59 28.63 -26.60
CA PHE A 56 33.23 29.93 -26.68
C PHE A 56 33.74 30.21 -28.08
N SER A 57 33.79 31.50 -28.41
CA SER A 57 34.28 32.03 -29.68
C SER A 57 35.09 33.31 -29.47
N ASP A 58 35.76 33.41 -28.33
CA ASP A 58 36.53 34.57 -27.88
C ASP A 58 38.04 34.45 -28.21
N GLY A 59 38.42 33.49 -29.06
CA GLY A 59 39.80 33.24 -29.50
C GLY A 59 39.90 32.91 -30.99
N LYS A 60 41.06 32.40 -31.41
CA LYS A 60 41.34 31.97 -32.80
C LYS A 60 40.46 30.78 -33.23
N TYR A 61 40.17 29.88 -32.31
CA TYR A 61 39.34 28.69 -32.53
C TYR A 61 38.07 28.75 -31.67
N ASN A 62 36.99 28.16 -32.18
CA ASN A 62 35.82 27.88 -31.33
C ASN A 62 36.14 26.68 -30.45
N TYR A 63 35.71 26.68 -29.19
CA TYR A 63 36.01 25.58 -28.28
C TYR A 63 34.90 25.34 -27.28
N THR A 64 34.88 24.13 -26.73
CA THR A 64 33.99 23.73 -25.64
C THR A 64 34.80 23.01 -24.57
N GLY A 65 34.35 23.10 -23.33
CA GLY A 65 35.03 22.46 -22.22
C GLY A 65 34.23 22.50 -20.93
N LEU A 66 34.70 21.68 -20.00
CA LEU A 66 34.18 21.56 -18.65
C LEU A 66 34.54 22.81 -17.84
N LEU A 67 33.54 23.43 -17.22
CA LEU A 67 33.68 24.62 -16.38
C LEU A 67 33.05 24.40 -15.00
N ASN A 68 33.47 25.20 -14.03
CA ASN A 68 32.78 25.30 -12.74
C ASN A 68 31.56 26.22 -12.88
N SER A 69 30.46 25.84 -12.23
CA SER A 69 29.23 26.63 -12.13
C SER A 69 29.34 27.74 -11.07
N ASP A 70 30.35 28.60 -11.20
CA ASP A 70 30.61 29.72 -10.30
C ASP A 70 30.98 31.00 -11.07
N LYS A 71 31.44 32.06 -10.39
CA LYS A 71 31.79 33.34 -11.01
C LYS A 71 32.96 33.27 -12.01
N SER A 72 33.75 32.20 -12.00
CA SER A 72 34.90 31.96 -12.87
C SER A 72 34.54 31.25 -14.18
N TRP A 73 33.26 30.90 -14.39
CA TRP A 73 32.80 30.05 -15.51
C TRP A 73 33.27 30.51 -16.90
N ASN A 74 33.48 31.81 -17.10
CA ASN A 74 33.91 32.39 -18.37
C ASN A 74 35.41 32.69 -18.44
N THR A 75 36.16 32.52 -17.35
CA THR A 75 37.60 32.80 -17.28
C THR A 75 38.46 31.53 -17.19
N GLU A 76 37.89 30.40 -16.77
CA GLU A 76 38.64 29.16 -16.48
C GLU A 76 37.94 27.92 -17.04
N LEU A 77 38.73 26.95 -17.51
CA LEU A 77 38.27 25.65 -18.00
C LEU A 77 39.08 24.51 -17.44
N TRP A 78 38.43 23.39 -17.16
CA TRP A 78 39.02 22.22 -16.51
C TRP A 78 39.25 21.04 -17.45
N GLY A 79 39.12 21.28 -18.75
CA GLY A 79 39.42 20.34 -19.83
C GLY A 79 38.43 20.51 -20.99
N GLY A 80 38.86 20.21 -22.21
CA GLY A 80 38.02 20.41 -23.39
C GLY A 80 38.77 20.25 -24.71
N PHE A 81 38.12 20.65 -25.80
CA PHE A 81 38.71 20.63 -27.14
C PHE A 81 38.21 21.79 -28.00
N ASN A 82 38.96 22.11 -29.05
CA ASN A 82 38.65 23.20 -29.97
C ASN A 82 38.39 22.70 -31.41
N SER A 83 37.96 23.62 -32.26
CA SER A 83 37.59 23.36 -33.65
C SER A 83 38.78 22.99 -34.55
N ALA A 84 40.02 23.13 -34.07
CA ALA A 84 41.23 22.64 -34.73
C ALA A 84 41.60 21.20 -34.34
N GLY A 85 40.81 20.56 -33.47
CA GLY A 85 41.06 19.21 -32.98
C GLY A 85 42.14 19.13 -31.89
N PHE A 86 42.55 20.28 -31.34
CA PHE A 86 43.41 20.33 -30.15
C PHE A 86 42.55 20.14 -28.91
N ALA A 87 42.97 19.25 -28.01
CA ALA A 87 42.32 19.01 -26.74
C ALA A 87 43.32 19.05 -25.58
N ILE A 88 42.88 19.53 -24.43
CA ILE A 88 43.70 19.70 -23.24
C ILE A 88 42.93 19.32 -21.97
N MET A 89 43.64 18.79 -20.99
CA MET A 89 43.18 18.59 -19.62
C MET A 89 44.36 18.68 -18.65
N ASN A 90 44.09 18.65 -17.34
CA ASN A 90 45.15 18.60 -16.35
C ASN A 90 44.84 17.74 -15.12
N SER A 91 45.90 17.33 -14.41
CA SER A 91 45.89 16.97 -12.99
C SER A 91 46.90 17.86 -12.25
N ALA A 92 46.72 18.09 -10.95
CA ALA A 92 47.76 18.76 -10.15
C ALA A 92 48.99 17.84 -10.04
N ALA A 93 50.19 18.38 -9.86
CA ALA A 93 51.39 17.60 -9.59
C ALA A 93 51.76 17.62 -8.09
N TYR A 94 51.54 18.72 -7.36
CA TYR A 94 51.89 18.88 -5.93
C TYR A 94 53.36 18.61 -5.54
N ASN A 95 54.21 18.20 -6.47
CA ASN A 95 55.61 17.88 -6.25
C ASN A 95 56.54 18.63 -7.23
N LYS A 96 56.06 19.54 -8.10
CA LYS A 96 56.97 20.34 -8.94
C LYS A 96 57.47 21.59 -8.24
N ASN A 97 56.69 22.16 -7.33
CA ASN A 97 57.00 23.44 -6.67
C ASN A 97 57.52 23.28 -5.22
N ILE A 98 58.05 22.10 -4.84
CA ILE A 98 58.58 21.88 -3.48
C ILE A 98 59.75 22.84 -3.21
N GLY A 99 59.59 23.68 -2.20
CA GLY A 99 60.58 24.70 -1.81
C GLY A 99 60.45 26.04 -2.56
N ASP A 100 59.48 26.18 -3.48
CA ASP A 100 59.15 27.45 -4.13
C ASP A 100 58.27 28.31 -3.20
N THR A 101 58.55 29.62 -3.14
CA THR A 101 57.84 30.61 -2.31
C THR A 101 56.93 31.54 -3.11
N THR A 102 56.68 31.25 -4.38
CA THR A 102 55.83 32.03 -5.27
C THR A 102 54.39 32.11 -4.74
N SER A 103 53.83 33.32 -4.68
CA SER A 103 52.46 33.57 -4.19
C SER A 103 51.38 33.46 -5.27
N LEU A 104 51.75 33.50 -6.54
CA LEU A 104 50.83 33.29 -7.66
C LEU A 104 50.54 31.79 -7.77
N VAL A 105 49.27 31.42 -7.67
CA VAL A 105 48.78 30.03 -7.70
C VAL A 105 47.49 29.95 -8.51
N ASP A 106 47.00 28.74 -8.77
CA ASP A 106 45.70 28.45 -9.39
C ASP A 106 45.48 29.09 -10.79
N GLN A 107 46.52 29.11 -11.64
CA GLN A 107 46.41 29.62 -13.02
C GLN A 107 46.08 28.53 -14.06
N GLU A 108 45.95 27.26 -13.67
CA GLU A 108 45.77 26.12 -14.58
C GLU A 108 44.54 26.28 -15.47
N GLY A 109 43.42 26.70 -14.89
CA GLY A 109 42.16 26.89 -15.61
C GLY A 109 42.24 27.95 -16.71
N LYS A 110 43.01 29.02 -16.47
CA LYS A 110 43.19 30.12 -17.42
C LYS A 110 44.15 29.73 -18.55
N ILE A 111 45.21 29.00 -18.22
CA ILE A 111 46.17 28.49 -19.22
C ILE A 111 45.47 27.49 -20.14
N MET A 112 44.65 26.57 -19.63
CA MET A 112 43.87 25.66 -20.48
C MET A 112 42.91 26.41 -21.41
N LYS A 113 42.23 27.44 -20.89
CA LYS A 113 41.36 28.28 -21.74
C LYS A 113 42.17 29.00 -22.83
N LEU A 114 43.32 29.58 -22.49
CA LEU A 114 44.19 30.25 -23.45
C LEU A 114 44.73 29.28 -24.52
N ALA A 115 45.04 28.03 -24.15
CA ALA A 115 45.45 26.99 -25.07
C ALA A 115 44.31 26.63 -26.05
N LEU A 116 43.10 26.40 -25.54
CA LEU A 116 41.92 26.12 -26.38
C LEU A 116 41.61 27.27 -27.34
N GLN A 117 41.86 28.52 -26.94
CA GLN A 117 41.69 29.70 -27.79
C GLN A 117 42.68 29.74 -28.96
N ASN A 118 43.92 29.27 -28.81
CA ASN A 118 45.03 29.62 -29.72
C ASN A 118 45.79 28.46 -30.36
N CYS A 119 45.82 27.28 -29.72
CA CYS A 119 46.64 26.15 -30.14
C CYS A 119 45.88 25.23 -31.10
N ALA A 120 46.54 24.77 -32.16
CA ALA A 120 46.06 23.69 -33.03
C ALA A 120 46.90 22.40 -32.86
N THR A 121 48.14 22.55 -32.40
CA THR A 121 49.12 21.47 -32.26
C THR A 121 49.72 21.44 -30.85
N ILE A 122 50.34 20.32 -30.48
CA ILE A 122 51.15 20.22 -29.27
C ILE A 122 52.31 21.22 -29.27
N ASP A 123 52.92 21.48 -30.42
CA ASP A 123 54.02 22.44 -30.53
C ASP A 123 53.54 23.89 -30.29
N ASP A 124 52.30 24.22 -30.69
CA ASP A 124 51.68 25.51 -30.33
C ASP A 124 51.53 25.65 -28.81
N PHE A 125 51.20 24.55 -28.10
CA PHE A 125 51.04 24.57 -26.65
C PHE A 125 52.38 24.65 -25.92
N GLU A 126 53.39 23.92 -26.39
CA GLU A 126 54.77 24.03 -25.89
C GLU A 126 55.30 25.46 -26.05
N LYS A 127 55.04 26.06 -27.22
CA LYS A 127 55.36 27.46 -27.48
C LYS A 127 54.58 28.40 -26.56
N LEU A 128 53.29 28.16 -26.34
CA LEU A 128 52.46 28.96 -25.43
C LEU A 128 53.05 28.96 -24.01
N LEU A 129 53.41 27.80 -23.46
CA LEU A 129 54.02 27.70 -22.14
C LEU A 129 55.37 28.43 -22.05
N THR A 130 56.15 28.41 -23.14
CA THR A 130 57.44 29.10 -23.23
C THR A 130 57.29 30.62 -23.33
N ASP A 131 56.26 31.11 -24.04
CA ASP A 131 56.03 32.53 -24.29
C ASP A 131 55.32 33.25 -23.11
N LEU A 132 54.64 32.52 -22.24
CA LEU A 132 53.96 33.08 -21.07
C LEU A 132 54.97 33.67 -20.07
N PRO A 133 54.72 34.87 -19.51
CA PRO A 133 55.61 35.47 -18.53
C PRO A 133 55.61 34.67 -17.22
N GLY A 134 56.79 34.28 -16.73
CA GLY A 134 56.94 33.61 -15.44
C GLY A 134 56.80 34.55 -14.24
N PRO A 135 56.41 34.05 -13.05
CA PRO A 135 56.00 32.67 -12.78
C PRO A 135 54.64 32.34 -13.40
N LEU A 136 54.49 31.11 -13.89
CA LEU A 136 53.25 30.61 -14.50
C LEU A 136 52.12 30.45 -13.47
N GLY A 137 52.46 30.27 -12.19
CA GLY A 137 51.48 30.09 -11.11
C GLY A 137 50.74 28.76 -11.17
N VAL A 138 51.43 27.68 -11.55
CA VAL A 138 50.88 26.34 -11.70
C VAL A 138 51.77 25.27 -11.07
N ASP A 139 51.15 24.19 -10.61
CA ASP A 139 51.80 22.93 -10.19
C ASP A 139 51.02 21.76 -10.79
N SER A 140 51.22 21.50 -12.08
CA SER A 140 50.23 20.80 -12.90
C SER A 140 50.83 19.94 -14.02
N ASN A 141 50.20 18.79 -14.26
CA ASN A 141 50.42 17.91 -15.39
C ASN A 141 49.38 18.22 -16.48
N PHE A 142 49.74 18.97 -17.52
CA PHE A 142 48.85 19.23 -18.66
C PHE A 142 48.97 18.11 -19.69
N GLY A 143 47.89 17.39 -19.94
CA GLY A 143 47.85 16.43 -21.03
C GLY A 143 47.17 17.03 -22.27
N VAL A 144 47.77 16.81 -23.43
CA VAL A 144 47.29 17.34 -24.71
C VAL A 144 47.31 16.29 -25.82
N ILE A 145 46.33 16.37 -26.71
CA ILE A 145 46.29 15.64 -27.98
C ILE A 145 45.90 16.62 -29.10
N ASP A 146 46.32 16.31 -30.33
CA ASP A 146 45.92 17.10 -31.51
C ASP A 146 45.53 16.21 -32.71
N ALA A 147 44.87 16.83 -33.69
CA ALA A 147 44.44 16.17 -34.93
C ALA A 147 45.60 15.83 -35.90
N PHE A 148 46.84 16.17 -35.55
CA PHE A 148 48.04 15.92 -36.35
C PHE A 148 48.85 14.71 -35.83
N GLY A 149 48.34 14.02 -34.80
CA GLY A 149 48.96 12.82 -34.21
C GLY A 149 49.83 13.11 -32.99
N GLY A 150 49.83 14.35 -32.49
CA GLY A 150 50.45 14.70 -31.23
C GLY A 150 49.69 14.10 -30.05
N ALA A 151 50.42 13.53 -29.09
CA ALA A 151 49.90 13.13 -27.78
C ALA A 151 51.00 13.25 -26.72
N ALA A 152 50.88 14.15 -25.73
CA ALA A 152 51.94 14.38 -24.74
C ALA A 152 51.42 14.94 -23.41
N TYR A 153 52.21 14.74 -22.35
CA TYR A 153 52.09 15.47 -21.09
C TYR A 153 53.15 16.57 -20.98
N PHE A 154 52.77 17.69 -20.36
CA PHE A 154 53.66 18.75 -19.90
C PHE A 154 53.58 18.82 -18.39
N GLU A 155 54.64 18.37 -17.71
CA GLU A 155 54.75 18.43 -16.25
C GLU A 155 55.34 19.77 -15.84
N THR A 156 54.49 20.69 -15.39
CA THR A 156 54.79 22.11 -15.27
C THR A 156 54.84 22.54 -13.80
N GLY A 157 55.92 23.24 -13.43
CA GLY A 157 56.01 24.05 -12.21
C GLY A 157 55.99 25.55 -12.54
N ASN A 158 56.21 26.41 -11.56
CA ASN A 158 56.09 27.87 -11.74
C ASN A 158 57.04 28.47 -12.79
N PHE A 159 58.19 27.85 -13.04
CA PHE A 159 59.24 28.41 -13.92
C PHE A 159 59.71 27.47 -15.04
N THR A 160 59.41 26.18 -14.95
CA THR A 160 59.90 25.16 -15.89
C THR A 160 58.81 24.14 -16.18
N PHE A 161 58.91 23.48 -17.32
CA PHE A 161 58.08 22.34 -17.67
C PHE A 161 58.90 21.28 -18.39
N GLU A 162 58.43 20.03 -18.34
CA GLU A 162 59.03 18.90 -19.05
C GLU A 162 57.97 18.21 -19.93
N LYS A 163 58.29 18.03 -21.21
CA LYS A 163 57.43 17.36 -22.19
C LYS A 163 57.71 15.87 -22.23
N ILE A 164 56.67 15.06 -22.01
CA ILE A 164 56.70 13.60 -22.09
C ILE A 164 55.79 13.16 -23.24
N ASP A 165 56.38 12.73 -24.36
CA ASP A 165 55.65 12.32 -25.56
C ASP A 165 55.07 10.90 -25.40
N ALA A 166 53.76 10.75 -25.53
CA ALA A 166 53.08 9.46 -25.47
C ALA A 166 53.31 8.61 -26.74
N ASN A 167 53.88 9.19 -27.78
CA ASN A 167 54.30 8.47 -28.99
C ASN A 167 55.70 7.85 -28.88
N ASP A 168 56.49 8.23 -27.87
CA ASP A 168 57.81 7.65 -27.63
C ASP A 168 57.65 6.30 -26.90
N PRO A 169 58.05 5.16 -27.52
CA PRO A 169 57.97 3.85 -26.87
C PRO A 169 58.79 3.73 -25.58
N ALA A 170 59.81 4.58 -25.38
CA ALA A 170 60.58 4.60 -24.13
C ALA A 170 59.77 5.22 -22.98
N ALA A 171 58.95 6.25 -23.28
CA ALA A 171 58.10 6.91 -22.29
C ALA A 171 56.77 6.18 -22.08
N ALA A 172 56.18 5.64 -23.15
CA ALA A 172 54.88 4.98 -23.17
C ALA A 172 54.95 3.59 -23.85
N PRO A 173 55.57 2.57 -23.21
CA PRO A 173 55.80 1.26 -23.82
C PRO A 173 54.50 0.50 -24.16
N TYR A 174 53.40 0.83 -23.50
CA TYR A 174 52.06 0.29 -23.78
C TYR A 174 51.15 1.27 -24.53
N GLY A 175 51.71 2.37 -25.06
CA GLY A 175 50.97 3.37 -25.83
C GLY A 175 50.12 4.34 -25.01
N TYR A 176 50.22 4.34 -23.68
CA TYR A 176 49.52 5.28 -22.82
C TYR A 176 50.41 5.87 -21.72
N LEU A 177 50.04 7.06 -21.24
CA LEU A 177 50.64 7.74 -20.09
C LEU A 177 49.56 8.09 -19.07
N ILE A 178 49.83 7.87 -17.78
CA ILE A 178 48.92 8.21 -16.68
C ILE A 178 49.55 9.29 -15.81
N ARG A 179 48.77 10.30 -15.44
CA ARG A 179 49.12 11.27 -14.40
C ARG A 179 48.00 11.36 -13.38
N THR A 180 48.38 11.25 -12.11
CA THR A 180 47.47 11.58 -11.01
C THR A 180 48.04 12.79 -10.32
N ASN A 181 47.90 12.92 -9.01
CA ASN A 181 48.31 14.11 -8.27
C ASN A 181 49.81 14.17 -7.97
N HIS A 182 50.64 13.76 -8.94
CA HIS A 182 52.09 13.76 -8.91
C HIS A 182 52.66 13.82 -10.33
N ALA A 183 53.77 14.56 -10.48
CA ALA A 183 54.64 14.55 -11.65
C ALA A 183 55.73 13.47 -11.47
N PHE A 184 56.08 12.76 -12.56
CA PHE A 184 57.17 11.78 -12.55
C PHE A 184 58.55 12.45 -12.59
N THR A 185 58.59 13.70 -13.03
CA THR A 185 59.79 14.56 -13.08
C THR A 185 59.99 15.37 -11.79
N GLY A 186 59.06 15.30 -10.84
CA GLY A 186 59.19 15.85 -9.50
C GLY A 186 59.85 14.86 -8.52
N PRO A 187 60.13 15.27 -7.26
CA PRO A 187 60.60 14.38 -6.23
C PRO A 187 59.63 13.21 -5.99
N VAL A 188 60.20 12.01 -5.92
CA VAL A 188 59.49 10.76 -5.66
C VAL A 188 58.84 10.80 -4.26
N ASP A 189 57.68 10.17 -4.11
CA ASP A 189 56.91 10.04 -2.87
C ASP A 189 56.44 11.35 -2.19
N GLN A 190 56.54 12.50 -2.87
CA GLN A 190 56.08 13.79 -2.33
C GLN A 190 54.77 14.32 -2.95
N GLY A 191 54.15 13.56 -3.86
CA GLY A 191 52.83 13.90 -4.42
C GLY A 191 51.70 13.07 -3.80
N TYR A 192 50.54 13.04 -4.47
CA TYR A 192 49.35 12.31 -4.03
C TYR A 192 48.82 11.37 -5.13
N GLY A 193 47.88 10.50 -4.77
CA GLY A 193 47.15 9.68 -5.75
C GLY A 193 47.81 8.39 -6.21
N TYR A 194 48.85 7.91 -5.53
CA TYR A 194 49.57 6.69 -5.90
C TYR A 194 48.67 5.44 -6.02
N ILE A 195 47.73 5.24 -5.08
CA ILE A 195 46.77 4.12 -5.13
C ILE A 195 45.93 4.18 -6.41
N ARG A 196 45.56 5.39 -6.84
CA ARG A 196 44.72 5.60 -8.02
C ARG A 196 45.50 5.46 -9.31
N TYR A 197 46.76 5.86 -9.30
CA TYR A 197 47.68 5.56 -10.38
C TYR A 197 47.75 4.04 -10.57
N SER A 198 47.95 3.26 -9.50
CA SER A 198 47.95 1.80 -9.56
C SER A 198 46.63 1.22 -10.07
N THR A 199 45.49 1.69 -9.57
CA THR A 199 44.15 1.26 -10.03
C THR A 199 43.93 1.58 -11.51
N ALA A 200 44.29 2.80 -11.96
CA ALA A 200 44.16 3.21 -13.36
C ALA A 200 45.11 2.43 -14.27
N ASN A 201 46.34 2.17 -13.82
CA ASN A 201 47.32 1.38 -14.55
C ASN A 201 46.85 -0.07 -14.76
N GLU A 202 46.29 -0.70 -13.73
CA GLU A 202 45.69 -2.02 -13.86
C GLU A 202 44.51 -2.04 -14.86
N ALA A 203 43.63 -1.04 -14.79
CA ALA A 203 42.48 -0.93 -15.70
C ALA A 203 42.92 -0.71 -17.16
N LEU A 204 43.88 0.19 -17.41
CA LEU A 204 44.41 0.46 -18.75
C LEU A 204 45.25 -0.70 -19.28
N TYR A 205 46.02 -1.39 -18.44
CA TYR A 205 46.73 -2.59 -18.83
C TYR A 205 45.76 -3.68 -19.33
N ARG A 206 44.62 -3.88 -18.66
CA ARG A 206 43.56 -4.77 -19.13
C ARG A 206 42.95 -4.30 -20.45
N ALA A 207 42.68 -3.00 -20.59
CA ALA A 207 42.18 -2.41 -21.84
C ALA A 207 43.12 -2.71 -23.01
N VAL A 208 44.44 -2.54 -22.82
CA VAL A 208 45.46 -2.90 -23.80
C VAL A 208 45.46 -4.40 -24.11
N ALA A 209 45.42 -5.24 -23.08
CA ALA A 209 45.47 -6.70 -23.23
C ALA A 209 44.31 -7.26 -24.06
N ILE A 210 43.12 -6.66 -23.98
CA ILE A 210 41.95 -7.05 -24.77
C ILE A 210 41.71 -6.16 -26.00
N ASN A 211 42.62 -5.22 -26.26
CA ASN A 211 42.56 -4.26 -27.36
C ASN A 211 41.25 -3.45 -27.41
N ARG A 212 40.75 -2.99 -26.25
CA ARG A 212 39.46 -2.30 -26.10
C ARG A 212 39.63 -0.91 -25.48
N TYR A 213 39.54 0.11 -26.31
CA TYR A 213 39.78 1.52 -25.94
C TYR A 213 38.55 2.41 -26.16
N ASP A 214 37.39 1.83 -26.45
CA ASP A 214 36.18 2.60 -26.69
C ASP A 214 35.76 3.40 -25.43
N PRO A 215 35.16 4.60 -25.60
CA PRO A 215 34.81 5.45 -24.47
C PRO A 215 33.90 4.77 -23.44
N GLN A 216 32.96 3.93 -23.86
CA GLN A 216 32.06 3.21 -22.96
C GLN A 216 32.86 2.30 -22.01
N TYR A 217 33.78 1.51 -22.56
CA TYR A 217 34.64 0.65 -21.77
C TYR A 217 35.55 1.43 -20.81
N LEU A 218 36.19 2.51 -21.29
CA LEU A 218 37.08 3.33 -20.47
C LEU A 218 36.31 4.02 -19.33
N ILE A 219 35.11 4.54 -19.58
CA ILE A 219 34.26 5.16 -18.55
C ILE A 219 33.88 4.14 -17.47
N SER A 220 33.42 2.94 -17.86
CA SER A 220 33.02 1.89 -16.92
C SER A 220 34.18 1.37 -16.07
N ASN A 221 35.41 1.33 -16.62
CA ASN A 221 36.59 0.76 -15.95
C ASN A 221 37.52 1.79 -15.30
N ILE A 222 37.28 3.09 -15.49
CA ILE A 222 38.04 4.17 -14.84
C ILE A 222 37.12 4.94 -13.90
N SER A 223 36.21 5.75 -14.44
CA SER A 223 35.38 6.65 -13.63
C SER A 223 34.27 5.94 -12.85
N ARG A 224 33.94 4.70 -13.19
CA ARG A 224 33.01 3.82 -12.47
C ARG A 224 33.69 2.57 -11.91
N ASN A 225 35.00 2.64 -11.72
CA ASN A 225 35.79 1.57 -11.15
C ASN A 225 35.59 1.49 -9.63
N LEU A 226 35.05 0.37 -9.16
CA LEU A 226 34.80 0.10 -7.74
C LEU A 226 35.84 -0.86 -7.14
N TYR A 227 37.03 -0.93 -7.73
CA TYR A 227 38.19 -1.68 -7.26
C TYR A 227 39.23 -0.76 -6.62
N HIS A 228 39.84 -1.23 -5.54
CA HIS A 228 40.87 -0.52 -4.79
C HIS A 228 42.18 -1.33 -4.79
N SER A 229 43.15 -0.90 -5.61
CA SER A 229 44.40 -1.63 -5.88
C SER A 229 45.22 -2.00 -4.64
N LEU A 230 45.28 -1.13 -3.62
CA LEU A 230 46.05 -1.41 -2.41
C LEU A 230 45.42 -2.47 -1.51
N THR A 231 44.08 -2.55 -1.47
CA THR A 231 43.36 -3.47 -0.56
C THR A 231 42.86 -4.72 -1.28
N GLY A 232 42.86 -4.73 -2.61
CA GLY A 232 42.29 -5.78 -3.43
C GLY A 232 40.75 -5.83 -3.41
N VAL A 233 40.09 -4.88 -2.73
CA VAL A 233 38.63 -4.89 -2.58
C VAL A 233 37.98 -4.43 -3.88
N ASN A 234 37.07 -5.24 -4.42
CA ASN A 234 36.13 -4.85 -5.46
C ASN A 234 34.70 -4.87 -4.89
N LEU A 235 34.04 -3.70 -4.85
CA LEU A 235 32.70 -3.61 -4.26
C LEU A 235 31.62 -4.34 -5.07
N ARG A 236 31.92 -4.76 -6.31
CA ARG A 236 31.02 -5.57 -7.14
C ARG A 236 31.00 -7.05 -6.77
N ASP A 237 31.97 -7.56 -6.01
CA ASP A 237 32.09 -8.99 -5.72
C ASP A 237 31.03 -9.45 -4.68
N GLU A 238 30.60 -8.56 -3.77
CA GLU A 238 29.63 -8.87 -2.71
C GLU A 238 28.54 -7.78 -2.58
N LEU A 239 27.71 -7.66 -3.62
CA LEU A 239 26.58 -6.74 -3.63
C LEU A 239 25.48 -7.16 -2.62
N PRO A 240 24.84 -6.20 -1.93
CA PRO A 240 23.61 -6.45 -1.16
C PRO A 240 22.51 -7.08 -2.01
N GLU A 241 21.59 -7.82 -1.38
CA GLU A 241 20.48 -8.45 -2.10
C GLU A 241 19.56 -7.39 -2.76
N ASP A 242 19.06 -6.45 -1.96
CA ASP A 242 18.10 -5.42 -2.38
C ASP A 242 18.25 -4.10 -1.59
N SER A 243 17.33 -3.16 -1.82
CA SER A 243 17.29 -1.84 -1.17
C SER A 243 16.68 -1.82 0.23
N SER A 244 16.30 -2.97 0.81
CA SER A 244 15.60 -3.04 2.10
C SER A 244 16.46 -2.64 3.30
N ARG A 245 17.80 -2.75 3.18
CA ARG A 245 18.75 -2.40 4.25
C ARG A 245 19.99 -1.70 3.71
N GLU A 246 20.34 -0.58 4.32
CA GLU A 246 21.55 0.18 3.98
C GLU A 246 22.81 -0.60 4.36
N LYS A 247 23.72 -0.79 3.38
CA LYS A 247 25.08 -1.32 3.58
C LYS A 247 26.07 -0.19 3.28
N PHE A 248 26.67 0.37 4.32
CA PHE A 248 27.73 1.37 4.17
C PHE A 248 29.10 0.71 4.07
N VAL A 249 29.91 1.16 3.12
CA VAL A 249 31.28 0.69 2.89
C VAL A 249 32.25 1.87 2.91
N TYR A 250 33.47 1.65 3.41
CA TYR A 250 34.52 2.66 3.35
C TYR A 250 34.92 2.91 1.89
N PHE A 251 34.90 4.18 1.47
CA PHE A 251 34.97 4.60 0.07
C PHE A 251 35.87 5.83 -0.10
N GLU A 252 37.08 5.73 0.44
CA GLU A 252 38.17 6.67 0.22
C GLU A 252 39.19 6.05 -0.76
N ASP A 253 39.93 6.88 -1.51
CA ASP A 253 41.02 6.47 -2.42
C ASP A 253 40.68 5.53 -3.59
N PHE A 254 39.40 5.19 -3.77
CA PHE A 254 38.86 4.77 -5.06
C PHE A 254 39.04 5.89 -6.10
N ILE A 255 39.03 5.53 -7.39
CA ILE A 255 39.03 6.54 -8.46
C ILE A 255 37.79 7.44 -8.31
N PRO A 256 36.54 6.92 -8.40
CA PRO A 256 35.36 7.64 -7.95
C PRO A 256 35.32 7.72 -6.43
N ARG A 257 35.03 8.89 -5.88
CA ARG A 257 34.92 9.16 -4.44
C ARG A 257 34.02 10.37 -4.19
N TYR A 258 33.88 10.76 -2.93
CA TYR A 258 33.02 11.89 -2.56
C TYR A 258 33.39 13.21 -3.26
N SER A 259 34.66 13.51 -3.50
CA SER A 259 35.10 14.72 -4.22
C SER A 259 34.88 14.66 -5.74
N SER A 260 34.47 13.53 -6.29
CA SER A 260 34.36 13.39 -7.75
C SER A 260 33.19 14.21 -8.28
N ALA A 261 33.49 15.04 -9.27
CA ALA A 261 32.58 16.07 -9.77
C ALA A 261 32.23 15.90 -11.25
N SER A 262 33.09 15.24 -12.03
CA SER A 262 32.89 15.03 -13.45
C SER A 262 33.97 14.13 -14.05
N ALA A 263 33.73 13.67 -15.28
CA ALA A 263 34.77 13.09 -16.11
C ALA A 263 34.58 13.47 -17.58
N ILE A 264 35.69 13.58 -18.33
CA ILE A 264 35.68 13.75 -19.78
C ILE A 264 36.56 12.71 -20.46
N CYS A 265 36.12 12.22 -21.60
CA CYS A 265 36.89 11.37 -22.52
C CYS A 265 36.81 11.99 -23.92
N VAL A 266 37.88 12.67 -24.34
CA VAL A 266 38.00 13.22 -25.68
C VAL A 266 38.63 12.16 -26.58
N VAL A 267 37.90 11.78 -27.62
CA VAL A 267 38.42 10.97 -28.73
C VAL A 267 38.77 11.93 -29.86
N GLY A 268 40.07 12.09 -30.10
CA GLY A 268 40.58 12.99 -31.12
C GLY A 268 40.30 12.52 -32.55
N ALA A 269 40.51 13.42 -33.51
CA ALA A 269 40.56 13.06 -34.91
C ALA A 269 41.83 12.23 -35.20
N LYS A 270 41.73 11.28 -36.13
CA LYS A 270 42.91 10.57 -36.64
C LYS A 270 43.79 11.53 -37.43
N ALA A 271 45.10 11.35 -37.40
CA ALA A 271 46.02 12.14 -38.24
C ALA A 271 45.61 12.09 -39.72
N GLY A 272 45.34 13.25 -40.32
CA GLY A 272 44.86 13.39 -41.70
C GLY A 272 43.33 13.35 -41.88
N GLU A 273 42.56 13.17 -40.81
CA GLU A 273 41.10 13.29 -40.79
C GLU A 273 40.67 14.75 -40.53
N ASP A 274 39.41 15.08 -40.84
CA ASP A 274 38.83 16.37 -40.48
C ASP A 274 38.85 16.55 -38.94
N PRO A 275 39.50 17.59 -38.40
CA PRO A 275 39.59 17.83 -36.95
C PRO A 275 38.22 17.91 -36.24
N SER A 276 37.17 18.25 -36.98
CA SER A 276 35.82 18.34 -36.46
C SER A 276 35.17 16.97 -36.18
N SER A 277 35.86 15.88 -36.48
CA SER A 277 35.52 14.51 -36.07
C SER A 277 35.87 14.19 -34.60
N THR A 278 36.42 15.17 -33.87
CA THR A 278 36.67 15.06 -32.43
C THR A 278 35.35 15.03 -31.66
N VAL A 279 35.23 14.12 -30.70
CA VAL A 279 34.07 14.00 -29.81
C VAL A 279 34.53 13.95 -28.36
N MET A 280 33.83 14.66 -27.48
CA MET A 280 34.05 14.62 -26.03
C MET A 280 32.86 13.96 -25.34
N TRP A 281 33.09 12.80 -24.74
CA TRP A 281 32.13 12.16 -23.84
C TRP A 281 32.24 12.81 -22.47
N THR A 282 31.13 13.36 -21.98
CA THR A 282 31.08 14.18 -20.77
C THR A 282 30.18 13.54 -19.74
N LEU A 283 30.73 13.24 -18.56
CA LEU A 283 29.99 12.90 -17.35
C LEU A 283 29.91 14.16 -16.50
N CYS A 284 28.79 14.86 -16.57
CA CYS A 284 28.57 16.11 -15.85
C CYS A 284 27.93 15.82 -14.48
N GLY A 285 28.63 16.11 -13.38
CA GLY A 285 28.25 15.66 -12.04
C GLY A 285 28.94 14.36 -11.60
N PHE A 286 28.50 13.79 -10.48
CA PHE A 286 29.16 12.63 -9.88
C PHE A 286 29.19 11.41 -10.82
N PRO A 287 30.36 10.88 -11.22
CA PRO A 287 30.47 9.89 -12.30
C PRO A 287 29.70 8.57 -12.11
N LEU A 288 29.36 8.23 -10.86
CA LEU A 288 28.58 7.04 -10.51
C LEU A 288 27.06 7.24 -10.65
N THR A 289 26.60 8.48 -10.79
CA THR A 289 25.17 8.84 -10.81
C THR A 289 24.80 9.73 -11.99
N THR A 290 25.74 10.01 -12.89
CA THR A 290 25.53 10.79 -14.13
C THR A 290 25.75 9.92 -15.36
N ALA A 291 25.10 10.27 -16.47
CA ALA A 291 25.24 9.60 -17.76
C ALA A 291 26.30 10.28 -18.63
N ALA A 292 26.95 9.51 -19.48
CA ALA A 292 27.92 9.98 -20.46
C ALA A 292 27.20 10.62 -21.66
N VAL A 293 27.50 11.89 -21.92
CA VAL A 293 26.91 12.68 -23.00
C VAL A 293 27.97 12.99 -24.05
N PRO A 294 27.81 12.53 -25.31
CA PRO A 294 28.75 12.85 -26.38
C PRO A 294 28.54 14.28 -26.90
N VAL A 295 29.64 14.99 -27.09
CA VAL A 295 29.65 16.39 -27.53
C VAL A 295 30.60 16.60 -28.70
N TRP A 296 30.04 17.03 -29.82
CA TRP A 296 30.70 17.57 -31.00
C TRP A 296 30.57 19.10 -31.07
N LEU A 297 31.55 19.76 -31.68
CA LEU A 297 31.47 21.18 -32.05
C LEU A 297 30.77 21.34 -33.41
N THR A 298 29.66 22.08 -33.42
CA THR A 298 28.88 22.43 -34.61
C THR A 298 29.07 23.90 -34.98
N LYS A 299 28.76 24.28 -36.24
CA LYS A 299 28.88 25.68 -36.70
C LYS A 299 27.88 26.62 -36.02
N ASP A 300 26.72 26.10 -35.65
CA ASP A 300 25.66 26.82 -34.93
C ASP A 300 25.92 26.92 -33.41
N LYS A 301 27.03 26.34 -32.92
CA LYS A 301 27.46 26.37 -31.51
C LYS A 301 26.46 25.72 -30.55
N THR A 302 25.75 24.71 -31.03
CA THR A 302 24.75 23.97 -30.26
C THR A 302 25.42 22.93 -29.37
N LEU A 303 24.96 22.82 -28.14
CA LEU A 303 25.31 21.77 -27.18
C LEU A 303 24.03 21.05 -26.72
N PRO A 304 24.12 19.81 -26.22
CA PRO A 304 23.00 19.18 -25.52
C PRO A 304 22.62 20.03 -24.30
N ALA A 305 21.35 20.41 -24.20
CA ALA A 305 20.82 21.21 -23.09
C ALA A 305 21.02 20.52 -21.73
N ALA A 306 21.12 19.19 -21.70
CA ALA A 306 21.37 18.42 -20.49
C ALA A 306 22.70 18.77 -19.79
N VAL A 307 23.76 19.05 -20.54
CA VAL A 307 25.10 19.37 -20.00
C VAL A 307 25.49 20.84 -20.15
N SER A 308 24.70 21.61 -20.89
CA SER A 308 24.94 23.02 -21.14
C SER A 308 24.65 23.87 -19.91
N MET A 309 25.50 24.87 -19.69
CA MET A 309 25.28 25.87 -18.66
C MET A 309 24.07 26.75 -19.01
N LYS A 310 23.14 26.88 -18.07
CA LYS A 310 21.94 27.72 -18.19
C LYS A 310 22.18 29.13 -17.62
N SER A 311 21.15 29.97 -17.70
CA SER A 311 21.18 31.35 -17.19
C SER A 311 21.38 31.45 -15.68
N ASP A 312 21.07 30.39 -14.94
CA ASP A 312 21.31 30.25 -13.49
C ASP A 312 22.70 29.69 -13.16
N LEU A 313 23.55 29.47 -14.17
CA LEU A 313 24.89 28.87 -14.10
C LEU A 313 24.93 27.36 -13.85
N HIS A 314 23.79 26.66 -13.82
CA HIS A 314 23.74 25.22 -13.59
C HIS A 314 23.56 24.43 -14.90
N SER A 315 23.87 23.12 -14.88
CA SER A 315 23.48 22.18 -15.95
C SER A 315 22.50 21.12 -15.42
N PRO A 316 21.40 20.82 -16.14
CA PRO A 316 20.35 19.91 -15.66
C PRO A 316 20.82 18.53 -15.26
N LEU A 317 21.77 17.97 -16.01
CA LEU A 317 22.31 16.63 -15.74
C LEU A 317 23.20 16.63 -14.50
N CYS A 318 23.99 17.70 -14.29
CA CYS A 318 24.80 17.83 -13.07
C CYS A 318 23.91 17.92 -11.84
N ASP A 319 22.87 18.76 -11.87
CA ASP A 319 21.89 18.89 -10.79
C ASP A 319 21.28 17.52 -10.44
N ALA A 320 20.78 16.80 -11.45
CA ALA A 320 20.18 15.49 -11.26
C ALA A 320 21.18 14.46 -10.70
N ALA A 321 22.42 14.46 -11.19
CA ALA A 321 23.46 13.57 -10.71
C ALA A 321 23.87 13.87 -9.25
N LEU A 322 23.94 15.15 -8.86
CA LEU A 322 24.25 15.56 -7.49
C LEU A 322 23.11 15.22 -6.52
N MET A 323 21.84 15.34 -6.95
CA MET A 323 20.70 14.85 -6.17
C MET A 323 20.78 13.35 -5.86
N LEU A 324 21.27 12.55 -6.82
CA LEU A 324 21.48 11.12 -6.64
C LEU A 324 22.75 10.81 -5.82
N LYS A 325 23.80 11.63 -5.95
CA LYS A 325 25.03 11.54 -5.12
C LYS A 325 24.70 11.65 -3.63
N ASP A 326 23.74 12.51 -3.27
CA ASP A 326 23.32 12.65 -1.88
C ASP A 326 22.75 11.36 -1.27
N LYS A 327 22.21 10.46 -2.09
CA LYS A 327 21.74 9.13 -1.66
C LYS A 327 22.87 8.12 -1.51
N CYS A 328 23.92 8.28 -2.32
CA CYS A 328 25.16 7.51 -2.18
C CYS A 328 25.93 7.92 -0.91
N PHE A 329 25.82 9.18 -0.49
CA PHE A 329 26.47 9.72 0.72
C PHE A 329 25.46 10.46 1.62
N PRO A 330 24.50 9.74 2.25
CA PRO A 330 23.43 10.36 3.02
C PRO A 330 23.91 10.91 4.37
N VAL A 331 25.03 10.40 4.90
CA VAL A 331 25.60 10.85 6.18
C VAL A 331 26.46 12.09 5.95
N LYS A 332 25.94 13.26 6.30
CA LYS A 332 26.66 14.55 6.15
C LYS A 332 27.52 14.96 7.36
N ARG A 333 27.40 14.25 8.49
CA ARG A 333 28.11 14.57 9.74
C ARG A 333 29.46 13.85 9.83
N GLY A 334 30.46 14.51 10.43
CA GLY A 334 31.77 13.92 10.70
C GLY A 334 32.43 13.36 9.44
N SER A 335 32.95 12.13 9.51
CA SER A 335 33.59 11.43 8.39
C SER A 335 32.62 10.75 7.41
N GLY A 336 31.34 11.15 7.39
CA GLY A 336 30.32 10.50 6.57
C GLY A 336 30.59 10.52 5.07
N SER A 337 31.32 11.51 4.55
CA SER A 337 31.79 11.56 3.15
C SER A 337 32.71 10.39 2.77
N LYS A 338 33.32 9.72 3.74
CA LYS A 338 34.22 8.57 3.52
C LYS A 338 33.47 7.24 3.39
N TYR A 339 32.14 7.25 3.49
CA TYR A 339 31.33 6.03 3.48
C TYR A 339 30.25 6.11 2.41
N LEU A 340 30.30 5.16 1.48
CA LEU A 340 29.32 4.99 0.40
C LEU A 340 28.19 4.06 0.87
N ASN A 341 26.94 4.45 0.64
CA ASN A 341 25.80 3.54 0.69
C ASN A 341 25.83 2.62 -0.55
N LEU A 342 26.45 1.45 -0.42
CA LEU A 342 26.60 0.50 -1.51
C LEU A 342 25.23 0.02 -2.00
N THR A 343 24.27 -0.20 -1.09
CA THR A 343 22.92 -0.64 -1.43
C THR A 343 22.20 0.32 -2.39
N ALA A 344 22.32 1.63 -2.16
CA ALA A 344 21.73 2.64 -3.03
C ALA A 344 22.43 2.71 -4.39
N LEU A 345 23.75 2.47 -4.42
CA LEU A 345 24.53 2.52 -5.65
C LEU A 345 24.31 1.28 -6.54
N ALA A 346 24.40 0.07 -5.96
CA ALA A 346 24.32 -1.21 -6.68
C ALA A 346 23.87 -2.36 -5.76
N ASN A 347 23.05 -3.27 -6.29
CA ASN A 347 22.56 -4.45 -5.57
C ASN A 347 22.31 -5.64 -6.54
N GLN A 348 22.06 -6.84 -6.00
CA GLN A 348 21.85 -8.05 -6.79
C GLN A 348 20.55 -8.04 -7.60
N ARG A 349 19.52 -7.31 -7.14
CA ARG A 349 18.28 -7.09 -7.90
C ARG A 349 18.44 -6.10 -9.06
N ASN A 350 19.62 -5.53 -9.24
CA ASN A 350 19.93 -4.54 -10.27
C ASN A 350 19.01 -3.32 -10.23
N THR A 351 18.66 -2.85 -9.04
CA THR A 351 17.86 -1.63 -8.84
C THR A 351 18.67 -0.43 -8.36
N GLY A 352 19.99 -0.59 -8.16
CA GLY A 352 20.86 0.50 -7.71
C GLY A 352 21.05 1.59 -8.77
N ILE A 353 21.35 2.81 -8.32
CA ILE A 353 21.46 4.00 -9.17
C ILE A 353 22.43 3.79 -10.34
N LEU A 354 23.63 3.26 -10.08
CA LEU A 354 24.64 3.04 -11.11
C LEU A 354 24.15 2.07 -12.20
N GLN A 355 23.52 0.97 -11.76
CA GLN A 355 22.99 -0.06 -12.66
C GLN A 355 21.85 0.48 -13.52
N LEU A 356 21.02 1.38 -12.98
CA LEU A 356 19.95 2.03 -13.74
C LEU A 356 20.49 3.07 -14.72
N VAL A 357 21.49 3.85 -14.33
CA VAL A 357 22.18 4.81 -15.22
C VAL A 357 22.86 4.08 -16.38
N GLU A 358 23.59 3.01 -16.10
CA GLU A 358 24.26 2.19 -17.12
C GLU A 358 23.26 1.66 -18.16
N ARG A 359 22.07 1.19 -17.73
CA ARG A 359 21.04 0.64 -18.65
C ARG A 359 20.56 1.62 -19.71
N PHE A 360 20.23 2.85 -19.35
CA PHE A 360 19.76 3.81 -20.36
C PHE A 360 20.94 4.47 -21.10
N GLU A 361 22.13 4.54 -20.48
CA GLU A 361 23.34 5.02 -21.14
C GLU A 361 23.79 4.13 -22.31
N GLU A 362 23.55 2.81 -22.24
CA GLU A 362 23.80 1.89 -23.35
C GLU A 362 23.13 2.35 -24.66
N GLU A 363 21.92 2.91 -24.60
CA GLU A 363 21.21 3.41 -25.78
C GLU A 363 21.83 4.71 -26.32
N ILE A 364 22.42 5.54 -25.45
CA ILE A 364 23.14 6.76 -25.84
C ILE A 364 24.40 6.38 -26.64
N PHE A 365 25.21 5.45 -26.12
CA PHE A 365 26.40 4.96 -26.84
C PHE A 365 26.03 4.35 -28.18
N LYS A 366 25.05 3.44 -28.18
CA LYS A 366 24.59 2.77 -29.40
C LYS A 366 24.15 3.76 -30.50
N LYS A 367 23.36 4.78 -30.16
CA LYS A 367 22.91 5.78 -31.15
C LYS A 367 24.03 6.72 -31.59
N ALA A 368 24.94 7.10 -30.70
CA ALA A 368 26.11 7.90 -31.07
C ALA A 368 27.04 7.14 -32.03
N ASP A 369 27.25 5.84 -31.79
CA ASP A 369 28.03 4.97 -32.66
C ASP A 369 27.36 4.79 -34.02
N GLU A 370 26.03 4.58 -34.04
CA GLU A 370 25.25 4.51 -35.29
C GLU A 370 25.35 5.81 -36.08
N LEU A 371 25.21 6.95 -35.40
CA LEU A 371 25.32 8.29 -35.99
C LEU A 371 26.70 8.50 -36.62
N THR A 372 27.77 8.08 -35.95
CA THR A 372 29.15 8.21 -36.42
C THR A 372 29.45 7.26 -37.59
N ARG A 373 29.09 5.98 -37.48
CA ARG A 373 29.37 4.94 -38.48
C ARG A 373 28.67 5.17 -39.81
N THR A 374 27.49 5.78 -39.80
CA THR A 374 26.70 6.08 -41.00
C THR A 374 27.08 7.39 -41.67
N SER A 375 28.11 8.08 -41.18
CA SER A 375 28.54 9.38 -41.68
C SER A 375 29.82 9.28 -42.52
N PRO A 376 29.85 9.80 -43.77
CA PRO A 376 31.05 9.79 -44.59
C PRO A 376 32.20 10.53 -43.91
N GLY A 377 33.36 9.87 -43.74
CA GLY A 377 34.54 10.50 -43.14
C GLY A 377 34.50 10.65 -41.62
N GLY A 378 33.59 9.95 -40.91
CA GLY A 378 33.66 9.81 -39.45
C GLY A 378 33.05 10.95 -38.63
N LYS A 379 32.54 12.02 -39.26
CA LYS A 379 31.78 13.08 -38.58
C LYS A 379 30.34 13.18 -39.10
N PRO A 380 29.33 13.15 -38.21
CA PRO A 380 27.96 13.48 -38.60
C PRO A 380 27.81 14.96 -39.00
N ASP A 381 26.95 15.27 -39.96
CA ASP A 381 26.67 16.66 -40.31
C ASP A 381 25.94 17.40 -39.18
N ASP A 382 26.12 18.72 -39.11
CA ASP A 382 25.61 19.56 -38.02
C ASP A 382 24.09 19.39 -37.78
N LYS A 383 23.29 19.15 -38.83
CA LYS A 383 21.84 18.94 -38.67
C LYS A 383 21.57 17.64 -37.93
N ARG A 384 22.23 16.55 -38.29
CA ARG A 384 22.09 15.25 -37.62
C ARG A 384 22.61 15.28 -36.19
N ILE A 385 23.67 16.04 -35.90
CA ILE A 385 24.16 16.27 -34.53
C ILE A 385 23.08 16.99 -33.71
N THR A 386 22.52 18.08 -34.23
CA THR A 386 21.48 18.85 -33.54
C THR A 386 20.20 18.03 -33.33
N ASP A 387 19.80 17.19 -34.28
CA ASP A 387 18.64 16.30 -34.12
C ASP A 387 18.91 15.18 -33.10
N PHE A 388 20.13 14.64 -33.07
CA PHE A 388 20.57 13.71 -32.03
C PHE A 388 20.58 14.35 -30.63
N TYR A 389 21.04 15.59 -30.50
CA TYR A 389 21.00 16.31 -29.21
C TYR A 389 19.58 16.54 -28.70
N LYS A 390 18.64 16.90 -29.57
CA LYS A 390 17.22 17.03 -29.17
C LYS A 390 16.69 15.70 -28.62
N TRP A 391 16.93 14.61 -29.34
CA TRP A 391 16.56 13.27 -28.87
C TRP A 391 17.23 12.95 -27.53
N LEU A 392 18.54 13.25 -27.41
CA LEU A 392 19.33 12.96 -26.22
C LEU A 392 18.82 13.73 -25.01
N ASP A 393 18.50 15.02 -25.17
CA ASP A 393 17.97 15.87 -24.11
C ASP A 393 16.61 15.38 -23.61
N ASP A 394 15.71 15.01 -24.53
CA ASP A 394 14.41 14.42 -24.17
C ASP A 394 14.59 13.07 -23.46
N TYR A 395 15.47 12.22 -24.00
CA TYR A 395 15.74 10.88 -23.47
C TYR A 395 16.37 10.92 -22.07
N ILE A 396 17.39 11.76 -21.86
CA ILE A 396 18.02 11.98 -20.55
C ILE A 396 17.00 12.57 -19.58
N THR A 397 16.21 13.55 -20.02
CA THR A 397 15.18 14.18 -19.16
C THR A 397 14.15 13.15 -18.69
N VAL A 398 13.64 12.31 -19.59
CA VAL A 398 12.68 11.25 -19.24
C VAL A 398 13.34 10.19 -18.33
N SER A 399 14.55 9.76 -18.64
CA SER A 399 15.27 8.73 -17.88
C SER A 399 15.58 9.18 -16.46
N TYR A 400 16.13 10.38 -16.29
CA TYR A 400 16.39 10.95 -14.96
C TYR A 400 15.11 11.36 -14.24
N ARG A 401 14.05 11.81 -14.94
CA ARG A 401 12.75 11.99 -14.28
C ARG A 401 12.19 10.66 -13.80
N SER A 402 12.33 9.57 -14.54
CA SER A 402 11.89 8.24 -14.10
C SER A 402 12.72 7.75 -12.92
N LEU A 403 14.05 7.89 -12.98
CA LEU A 403 14.98 7.52 -11.90
C LEU A 403 14.74 8.36 -10.64
N LEU A 404 14.59 9.68 -10.81
CA LEU A 404 14.26 10.57 -9.71
C LEU A 404 12.83 10.33 -9.23
N ARG A 405 11.81 10.07 -10.07
CA ARG A 405 10.40 9.81 -9.69
C ARG A 405 10.17 8.44 -9.07
N ALA A 406 10.91 7.41 -9.46
CA ALA A 406 10.97 6.13 -8.76
C ALA A 406 11.37 6.34 -7.30
N GLU A 407 12.02 7.47 -6.98
CA GLU A 407 12.38 7.87 -5.61
C GLU A 407 11.80 9.23 -5.15
N THR A 408 11.10 9.98 -6.01
CA THR A 408 10.33 11.23 -5.77
C THR A 408 8.88 11.03 -6.23
N ALA A 409 8.32 9.87 -5.90
CA ALA A 409 7.05 9.90 -5.21
C ALA A 409 7.26 10.85 -4.02
N HIS A 410 6.91 12.13 -4.21
CA HIS A 410 6.76 13.05 -3.10
C HIS A 410 5.79 12.37 -2.14
N LYS A 411 6.37 11.79 -1.10
CA LYS A 411 5.82 11.69 0.23
C LYS A 411 5.23 13.06 0.61
N GLN A 412 4.01 13.36 0.16
CA GLN A 412 2.98 13.52 1.17
C GLN A 412 2.82 12.12 1.71
N GLU A 413 3.57 11.81 2.78
CA GLU A 413 3.54 10.49 3.39
C GLU A 413 2.07 10.12 3.57
N LEU A 414 1.71 8.93 3.10
CA LEU A 414 0.49 8.32 3.60
C LEU A 414 0.59 8.36 5.13
N PRO A 415 -0.53 8.58 5.84
CA PRO A 415 -0.51 8.56 7.29
C PRO A 415 0.31 7.37 7.79
N PRO A 416 1.22 7.53 8.78
CA PRO A 416 2.00 6.41 9.30
C PRO A 416 1.10 5.22 9.71
N GLU A 417 -0.09 5.52 10.21
CA GLU A 417 -1.14 4.57 10.59
C GLU A 417 -1.83 3.91 9.38
N PHE A 418 -1.60 4.40 8.15
CA PHE A 418 -1.95 3.68 6.93
C PHE A 418 -0.80 2.78 6.45
N LEU A 419 0.46 3.22 6.59
CA LEU A 419 1.62 2.41 6.18
C LEU A 419 1.73 1.13 7.02
N ASP A 420 1.63 1.28 8.34
CA ASP A 420 1.55 0.18 9.31
C ASP A 420 0.39 0.44 10.29
N PRO A 421 -0.84 0.03 9.95
CA PRO A 421 -1.97 0.29 10.83
C PRO A 421 -1.89 -0.50 12.13
N PRO A 422 -2.43 0.03 13.24
CA PRO A 422 -2.48 -0.69 14.51
C PRO A 422 -2.96 -2.14 14.38
N ARG A 423 -2.37 -3.04 15.18
CA ARG A 423 -2.64 -4.48 15.13
C ARG A 423 -4.11 -4.85 15.36
N GLU A 424 -4.91 -3.97 16.00
CA GLU A 424 -6.36 -4.17 16.18
C GLU A 424 -7.15 -4.23 14.86
N PHE A 425 -6.57 -3.74 13.77
CA PHE A 425 -7.17 -3.75 12.43
C PHE A 425 -6.87 -5.01 11.63
N SER A 426 -6.11 -5.96 12.19
CA SER A 426 -5.81 -7.22 11.52
C SER A 426 -7.06 -8.05 11.24
N VAL A 427 -6.96 -8.97 10.28
CA VAL A 427 -7.92 -10.06 10.15
C VAL A 427 -7.87 -10.93 11.42
N MET A 428 -9.01 -11.50 11.81
CA MET A 428 -9.12 -12.34 13.01
C MET A 428 -9.75 -13.67 12.63
N PRO A 429 -9.00 -14.58 12.00
CA PRO A 429 -9.53 -15.84 11.51
C PRO A 429 -10.12 -16.67 12.65
N PHE A 430 -11.14 -17.45 12.32
CA PHE A 430 -11.48 -18.61 13.13
C PHE A 430 -10.31 -19.56 13.15
N TRP A 431 -9.77 -19.82 14.33
CA TRP A 431 -8.74 -20.81 14.52
C TRP A 431 -9.41 -22.11 14.98
N PHE A 432 -9.56 -23.04 14.04
CA PHE A 432 -10.23 -24.31 14.26
C PHE A 432 -9.34 -25.23 15.08
N TRP A 433 -9.63 -25.30 16.38
CA TRP A 433 -9.06 -26.26 17.28
C TRP A 433 -9.72 -27.61 17.07
N ASN A 434 -9.06 -28.44 16.27
CA ASN A 434 -9.64 -29.65 15.70
C ASN A 434 -8.74 -30.88 15.89
N ASP A 435 -7.73 -30.84 16.76
CA ASP A 435 -6.82 -31.97 17.03
C ASP A 435 -6.30 -31.94 18.48
N THR A 436 -5.41 -32.86 18.87
CA THR A 436 -4.70 -32.79 20.14
C THR A 436 -3.94 -31.46 20.27
N LEU A 437 -4.40 -30.62 21.21
CA LEU A 437 -3.85 -29.29 21.46
C LEU A 437 -2.56 -29.40 22.28
N LYS A 438 -1.42 -29.18 21.62
CA LYS A 438 -0.08 -29.17 22.22
C LYS A 438 0.37 -27.73 22.41
N ASP A 439 0.95 -27.45 23.57
CA ASP A 439 1.31 -26.08 23.94
C ASP A 439 2.34 -25.50 22.96
N GLU A 440 3.32 -26.31 22.55
CA GLU A 440 4.36 -25.89 21.61
C GLU A 440 3.78 -25.57 20.23
N GLU A 441 2.77 -26.33 19.78
CA GLU A 441 2.13 -26.12 18.48
C GLU A 441 1.20 -24.90 18.51
N ILE A 442 0.47 -24.69 19.61
CA ILE A 442 -0.29 -23.45 19.85
C ILE A 442 0.64 -22.23 19.73
N ILE A 443 1.78 -22.26 20.43
CA ILE A 443 2.76 -21.17 20.40
C ILE A 443 3.37 -21.00 19.01
N ARG A 444 3.70 -22.10 18.33
CA ARG A 444 4.25 -22.07 16.96
C ARG A 444 3.27 -21.45 15.97
N GLN A 445 2.00 -21.87 15.99
CA GLN A 445 0.98 -21.33 15.08
C GLN A 445 0.71 -19.85 15.35
N ILE A 446 0.67 -19.40 16.60
CA ILE A 446 0.54 -17.97 16.92
C ILE A 446 1.73 -17.17 16.38
N ALA A 447 2.95 -17.70 16.50
CA ALA A 447 4.14 -17.07 15.92
C ALA A 447 4.06 -17.00 14.38
N ASP A 448 3.53 -18.06 13.76
CA ASP A 448 3.33 -18.15 12.31
C ASP A 448 2.25 -17.17 11.82
N PHE A 449 1.17 -16.98 12.58
CA PHE A 449 0.16 -15.95 12.30
C PHE A 449 0.80 -14.56 12.30
N GLU A 450 1.60 -14.26 13.33
CA GLU A 450 2.29 -12.97 13.45
C GLU A 450 3.24 -12.71 12.26
N SER A 451 4.03 -13.70 11.84
CA SER A 451 4.93 -13.55 10.69
C SER A 451 4.18 -13.33 9.36
N HIS A 452 2.92 -13.76 9.28
CA HIS A 452 2.05 -13.60 8.12
C HIS A 452 1.08 -12.41 8.24
N GLY A 453 1.32 -11.47 9.18
CA GLY A 453 0.53 -10.23 9.31
C GLY A 453 -0.83 -10.41 10.01
N VAL A 454 -1.06 -11.57 10.63
CA VAL A 454 -2.27 -11.88 11.39
C VAL A 454 -2.01 -11.66 12.87
N TYR A 455 -2.66 -10.65 13.45
CA TYR A 455 -2.42 -10.20 14.83
C TYR A 455 -3.61 -10.46 15.76
N GLY A 456 -4.53 -11.33 15.36
CA GLY A 456 -5.55 -11.84 16.25
C GLY A 456 -6.25 -13.07 15.70
N PHE A 457 -7.10 -13.70 16.51
CA PHE A 457 -7.81 -14.92 16.14
C PHE A 457 -9.05 -15.16 17.01
N VAL A 458 -10.01 -15.91 16.48
CA VAL A 458 -11.15 -16.44 17.23
C VAL A 458 -10.84 -17.87 17.63
N ILE A 459 -10.78 -18.19 18.93
CA ILE A 459 -10.60 -19.59 19.37
C ILE A 459 -11.91 -20.33 19.12
N HIS A 460 -11.89 -21.31 18.21
CA HIS A 460 -13.11 -22.03 17.80
C HIS A 460 -12.88 -23.54 17.83
N PRO A 461 -13.42 -24.27 18.83
CA PRO A 461 -13.30 -25.72 18.86
C PRO A 461 -14.16 -26.37 17.78
N ARG A 462 -13.60 -27.36 17.08
CA ARG A 462 -14.21 -28.03 15.92
C ARG A 462 -14.01 -29.55 15.97
N VAL A 463 -14.53 -30.22 14.93
CA VAL A 463 -14.43 -31.66 14.72
C VAL A 463 -12.99 -32.14 14.86
N GLY A 464 -12.74 -33.06 15.80
CA GLY A 464 -11.47 -33.77 15.88
C GLY A 464 -10.67 -33.54 17.16
N LEU A 465 -11.19 -32.76 18.11
CA LEU A 465 -10.66 -32.68 19.47
C LEU A 465 -10.74 -34.05 20.17
N PRO A 466 -9.76 -34.42 21.02
CA PRO A 466 -9.84 -35.64 21.82
C PRO A 466 -10.88 -35.51 22.94
N GLN A 467 -11.47 -36.63 23.37
CA GLN A 467 -12.62 -36.64 24.30
C GLN A 467 -12.34 -36.01 25.68
N ASN A 468 -11.07 -35.92 26.08
CA ASN A 468 -10.66 -35.27 27.32
C ASN A 468 -10.71 -33.73 27.23
N VAL A 469 -10.72 -33.14 26.03
CA VAL A 469 -10.79 -31.69 25.80
C VAL A 469 -12.26 -31.25 25.67
N LYS A 470 -13.02 -31.43 26.75
CA LYS A 470 -14.44 -31.08 26.80
C LYS A 470 -14.66 -29.56 26.75
N TRP A 471 -15.82 -29.13 26.24
CA TRP A 471 -16.22 -27.72 26.21
C TRP A 471 -16.10 -27.06 27.60
N LEU A 472 -15.24 -26.04 27.69
CA LEU A 472 -14.86 -25.32 28.90
C LEU A 472 -14.41 -26.25 30.06
N GLY A 473 -13.94 -27.47 29.76
CA GLY A 473 -13.32 -28.35 30.74
C GLY A 473 -11.91 -27.87 31.12
N PRO A 474 -11.29 -28.46 32.16
CA PRO A 474 -9.96 -28.06 32.61
C PRO A 474 -8.90 -28.04 31.50
N GLU A 475 -8.88 -29.05 30.61
CA GLU A 475 -7.92 -29.11 29.50
C GLU A 475 -8.15 -28.02 28.44
N MET A 476 -9.40 -27.70 28.12
CA MET A 476 -9.71 -26.62 27.18
C MET A 476 -9.34 -25.26 27.77
N ILE A 477 -9.64 -25.02 29.06
CA ILE A 477 -9.25 -23.79 29.76
C ILE A 477 -7.73 -23.66 29.84
N ARG A 478 -7.00 -24.76 30.08
CA ARG A 478 -5.53 -24.79 30.04
C ARG A 478 -4.99 -24.36 28.67
N ALA A 479 -5.50 -24.95 27.59
CA ALA A 479 -5.10 -24.59 26.23
C ALA A 479 -5.45 -23.13 25.88
N MET A 480 -6.64 -22.66 26.26
CA MET A 480 -7.06 -21.26 26.10
C MET A 480 -6.13 -20.32 26.85
N ASN A 481 -5.72 -20.66 28.08
CA ASN A 481 -4.77 -19.86 28.84
C ASN A 481 -3.39 -19.76 28.15
N VAL A 482 -2.90 -20.85 27.54
CA VAL A 482 -1.66 -20.83 26.74
C VAL A 482 -1.80 -19.86 25.57
N ALA A 483 -2.87 -20.00 24.76
CA ALA A 483 -3.09 -19.16 23.59
C ALA A 483 -3.29 -17.67 23.96
N ILE A 484 -4.09 -17.36 24.97
CA ILE A 484 -4.36 -15.99 25.42
C ILE A 484 -3.10 -15.36 26.02
N SER A 485 -2.34 -16.09 26.84
CA SER A 485 -1.11 -15.58 27.45
C SER A 485 -0.05 -15.29 26.38
N GLU A 486 0.07 -16.15 25.37
CA GLU A 486 1.00 -15.94 24.26
C GLU A 486 0.57 -14.76 23.37
N ALA A 487 -0.74 -14.64 23.09
CA ALA A 487 -1.28 -13.48 22.40
C ALA A 487 -0.98 -12.17 23.16
N ALA A 488 -1.16 -12.16 24.49
CA ALA A 488 -0.82 -11.01 25.31
C ALA A 488 0.68 -10.67 25.25
N ARG A 489 1.57 -11.67 25.29
CA ARG A 489 3.03 -11.48 25.18
C ARG A 489 3.44 -10.88 23.82
N ARG A 490 2.68 -11.18 22.77
CA ARG A 490 2.93 -10.72 21.39
C ARG A 490 2.11 -9.48 21.01
N ASN A 491 1.33 -8.89 21.91
CA ASN A 491 0.40 -7.79 21.57
C ASN A 491 -0.56 -8.17 20.43
N MET A 492 -1.14 -9.37 20.51
CA MET A 492 -2.19 -9.87 19.62
C MET A 492 -3.54 -9.86 20.32
N TYR A 493 -4.60 -9.98 19.54
CA TYR A 493 -5.98 -9.97 20.02
C TYR A 493 -6.65 -11.34 19.96
N VAL A 494 -7.54 -11.59 20.88
CA VAL A 494 -8.33 -12.81 20.98
C VAL A 494 -9.81 -12.45 21.02
N ILE A 495 -10.58 -13.18 20.23
CA ILE A 495 -12.02 -13.23 20.34
C ILE A 495 -12.36 -14.61 20.92
N LEU A 496 -13.13 -14.61 22.00
CA LEU A 496 -13.66 -15.85 22.57
C LEU A 496 -14.95 -16.21 21.86
N TYR A 497 -15.18 -17.49 21.64
CA TYR A 497 -16.42 -17.98 21.06
C TYR A 497 -17.33 -18.51 22.17
N ASP A 498 -18.64 -18.27 22.12
CA ASP A 498 -19.55 -18.53 23.25
C ASP A 498 -20.19 -19.93 23.27
N GLU A 499 -19.85 -20.78 22.29
CA GLU A 499 -20.49 -22.08 22.10
C GLU A 499 -19.48 -23.19 21.78
N GLY A 500 -19.82 -24.44 22.11
CA GLY A 500 -19.00 -25.61 21.75
C GLY A 500 -19.15 -26.05 20.30
N MET A 501 -19.42 -25.12 19.38
CA MET A 501 -19.74 -25.19 17.94
C MET A 501 -20.97 -24.30 17.70
N TYR A 502 -22.06 -24.73 17.07
CA TYR A 502 -23.12 -23.79 16.68
C TYR A 502 -24.48 -24.48 16.54
N PRO A 503 -25.61 -23.75 16.66
CA PRO A 503 -25.73 -22.34 17.02
C PRO A 503 -25.57 -22.07 18.53
N SER A 504 -25.29 -20.82 18.89
CA SER A 504 -25.06 -20.36 20.26
C SER A 504 -26.30 -20.39 21.15
N GLY A 505 -26.05 -20.58 22.45
CA GLY A 505 -27.04 -20.48 23.53
C GLY A 505 -27.26 -21.77 24.32
N SER A 506 -26.49 -22.83 24.04
CA SER A 506 -26.64 -24.16 24.65
C SER A 506 -25.41 -24.63 25.43
N SER A 507 -24.23 -24.05 25.20
CA SER A 507 -22.96 -24.41 25.86
C SER A 507 -22.62 -25.90 25.72
N SER A 508 -22.61 -26.40 24.50
CA SER A 508 -22.44 -27.81 24.12
C SER A 508 -23.48 -28.73 24.77
N GLY A 509 -24.69 -28.22 25.03
CA GLY A 509 -25.79 -28.92 25.69
C GLY A 509 -25.88 -28.73 27.20
N GLN A 510 -24.90 -28.09 27.84
CA GLN A 510 -24.83 -27.93 29.30
C GLN A 510 -26.01 -27.12 29.87
N VAL A 511 -26.62 -26.23 29.08
CA VAL A 511 -27.80 -25.46 29.51
C VAL A 511 -28.98 -26.38 29.83
N VAL A 512 -29.21 -27.39 28.99
CA VAL A 512 -30.30 -28.37 29.15
C VAL A 512 -29.92 -29.45 30.16
N GLU A 513 -28.64 -29.84 30.21
CA GLU A 513 -28.14 -30.77 31.24
C GLU A 513 -28.33 -30.18 32.66
N LYS A 514 -28.07 -28.88 32.83
CA LYS A 514 -28.27 -28.17 34.10
C LYS A 514 -29.74 -28.14 34.54
N ASN A 515 -30.66 -28.02 33.58
CA ASN A 515 -32.10 -28.08 33.83
C ASN A 515 -32.83 -28.48 32.54
N PRO A 516 -33.49 -29.66 32.50
CA PRO A 516 -34.24 -30.09 31.31
C PRO A 516 -35.34 -29.12 30.87
N GLY A 517 -35.87 -28.30 31.80
CA GLY A 517 -36.85 -27.24 31.49
C GLY A 517 -36.27 -26.06 30.70
N HIS A 518 -34.96 -25.99 30.49
CA HIS A 518 -34.30 -24.99 29.65
C HIS A 518 -34.17 -25.42 28.19
N ALA A 519 -34.66 -26.60 27.80
CA ALA A 519 -34.69 -27.01 26.39
C ALA A 519 -35.61 -26.10 25.56
N ALA A 520 -35.23 -25.84 24.30
CA ALA A 520 -35.99 -25.02 23.36
C ALA A 520 -37.45 -25.46 23.21
N ARG A 521 -38.35 -24.48 23.15
CA ARG A 521 -39.81 -24.69 23.08
C ARG A 521 -40.41 -23.84 21.98
N GLY A 522 -41.55 -24.27 21.46
CA GLY A 522 -42.29 -23.54 20.44
C GLY A 522 -43.78 -23.81 20.49
N LEU A 523 -44.52 -23.04 19.70
CA LEU A 523 -45.94 -23.30 19.47
C LEU A 523 -46.11 -24.28 18.31
N ALA A 524 -47.09 -25.16 18.44
CA ALA A 524 -47.54 -26.09 17.41
C ALA A 524 -49.07 -26.09 17.34
N LYS A 525 -49.61 -26.66 16.26
CA LYS A 525 -51.05 -26.89 16.11
C LYS A 525 -51.40 -28.37 16.16
N ILE A 526 -52.58 -28.67 16.67
CA ILE A 526 -53.28 -29.95 16.50
C ILE A 526 -54.61 -29.61 15.80
N ASP A 527 -54.83 -30.16 14.61
CA ASP A 527 -56.13 -30.05 13.94
C ASP A 527 -57.10 -31.04 14.54
N LEU A 528 -58.28 -30.56 14.90
CA LEU A 528 -59.34 -31.34 15.51
C LEU A 528 -60.55 -31.37 14.57
N LYS A 529 -61.05 -32.58 14.30
CA LYS A 529 -62.33 -32.77 13.62
C LYS A 529 -63.49 -32.41 14.55
N GLU A 530 -64.68 -32.26 13.96
CA GLU A 530 -65.91 -32.06 14.71
C GLU A 530 -66.14 -33.24 15.68
N GLY A 531 -66.37 -32.95 16.96
CA GLY A 531 -66.53 -33.96 18.02
C GLY A 531 -65.24 -34.62 18.52
N GLU A 532 -64.08 -34.36 17.92
CA GLU A 532 -62.80 -34.94 18.37
C GLU A 532 -62.33 -34.30 19.69
N GLU A 533 -61.94 -35.14 20.66
CA GLU A 533 -61.37 -34.70 21.93
C GLU A 533 -59.86 -34.43 21.82
N LEU A 534 -59.42 -33.31 22.39
CA LEU A 534 -58.00 -32.95 22.43
C LEU A 534 -57.24 -33.88 23.38
N ARG A 535 -56.17 -34.49 22.89
CA ARG A 535 -55.21 -35.25 23.70
C ARG A 535 -53.86 -34.53 23.70
N LEU A 536 -53.31 -34.29 24.89
CA LEU A 536 -52.00 -33.68 25.09
C LEU A 536 -51.03 -34.71 25.65
N GLU A 537 -49.82 -34.74 25.11
CA GLU A 537 -48.72 -35.53 25.68
C GLU A 537 -48.14 -34.84 26.92
N GLU A 538 -47.36 -35.59 27.70
CA GLU A 538 -46.63 -35.05 28.84
C GLU A 538 -45.66 -33.92 28.39
N GLY A 539 -45.63 -32.82 29.15
CA GLY A 539 -44.82 -31.65 28.82
C GLY A 539 -45.40 -30.72 27.75
N TRP A 540 -46.58 -31.04 27.17
CA TRP A 540 -47.32 -30.16 26.27
C TRP A 540 -48.32 -29.31 27.07
N LYS A 541 -48.51 -28.07 26.64
CA LYS A 541 -49.41 -27.11 27.29
C LYS A 541 -50.38 -26.53 26.27
N LEU A 542 -51.68 -26.65 26.52
CA LEU A 542 -52.70 -25.96 25.72
C LEU A 542 -52.61 -24.45 25.93
N ILE A 543 -52.55 -23.70 24.83
CA ILE A 543 -52.59 -22.23 24.83
C ILE A 543 -54.01 -21.75 24.56
N THR A 544 -54.60 -22.20 23.46
CA THR A 544 -55.95 -21.83 23.05
C THR A 544 -56.51 -22.83 22.04
N VAL A 545 -57.83 -22.83 21.85
CA VAL A 545 -58.51 -23.55 20.77
C VAL A 545 -59.21 -22.52 19.89
N ALA A 546 -58.85 -22.50 18.61
CA ALA A 546 -59.43 -21.60 17.63
C ALA A 546 -60.44 -22.35 16.74
N ASN A 547 -61.58 -21.72 16.47
CA ASN A 547 -62.54 -22.19 15.48
C ASN A 547 -62.00 -21.92 14.07
N ARG A 548 -62.30 -22.82 13.15
CA ARG A 548 -61.89 -22.76 11.74
C ARG A 548 -63.11 -22.98 10.83
N PRO A 549 -63.02 -22.63 9.53
CA PRO A 549 -64.10 -22.86 8.58
C PRO A 549 -64.57 -24.33 8.53
N GLY A 550 -65.86 -24.54 8.29
CA GLY A 550 -66.46 -25.88 8.17
C GLY A 550 -66.47 -26.69 9.46
N ASN A 551 -66.78 -26.07 10.61
CA ASN A 551 -66.84 -26.68 11.96
C ASN A 551 -65.54 -27.34 12.46
N SER A 552 -64.42 -27.14 11.76
CA SER A 552 -63.11 -27.61 12.20
C SER A 552 -62.56 -26.73 13.32
N ARG A 553 -61.65 -27.28 14.14
CA ARG A 553 -60.97 -26.54 15.22
C ARG A 553 -59.47 -26.78 15.14
N ALA A 554 -58.67 -25.84 15.63
CA ALA A 554 -57.25 -26.05 15.85
C ALA A 554 -56.90 -25.74 17.31
N ALA A 555 -56.31 -26.71 18.01
CA ALA A 555 -55.69 -26.47 19.30
C ALA A 555 -54.26 -25.98 19.09
N ILE A 556 -53.95 -24.81 19.65
CA ILE A 556 -52.60 -24.24 19.64
C ILE A 556 -51.98 -24.62 20.98
N ILE A 557 -50.84 -25.31 20.90
CA ILE A 557 -50.13 -25.84 22.06
C ILE A 557 -48.71 -25.31 22.10
N GLU A 558 -48.12 -25.28 23.30
CA GLU A 558 -46.68 -25.14 23.51
C GLU A 558 -46.10 -26.53 23.80
N ARG A 559 -44.98 -26.88 23.16
CA ARG A 559 -44.28 -28.15 23.37
C ARG A 559 -42.76 -27.98 23.22
N PRO A 560 -41.94 -28.93 23.71
CA PRO A 560 -40.52 -29.00 23.36
C PRO A 560 -40.34 -28.99 21.84
N SER A 561 -39.36 -28.23 21.34
CA SER A 561 -39.10 -28.11 19.91
C SER A 561 -38.48 -29.38 19.32
N GLY A 562 -37.80 -30.18 20.15
CA GLY A 562 -36.97 -31.30 19.70
C GLY A 562 -35.71 -30.88 18.94
N GLY A 563 -35.45 -29.57 18.85
CA GLY A 563 -34.31 -29.04 18.12
C GLY A 563 -32.99 -29.28 18.84
N LEU A 564 -31.94 -29.38 18.04
CA LEU A 564 -30.58 -29.73 18.46
C LEU A 564 -29.61 -28.59 18.12
N ILE A 565 -28.42 -28.64 18.68
CA ILE A 565 -27.25 -27.92 18.15
C ILE A 565 -26.28 -28.91 17.52
N ARG A 566 -25.35 -28.41 16.71
CA ARG A 566 -24.18 -29.19 16.33
C ARG A 566 -23.19 -29.06 17.49
N GLY A 567 -23.04 -30.10 18.30
CA GLY A 567 -22.11 -30.11 19.44
C GLY A 567 -20.69 -30.51 19.03
N LEU A 568 -19.76 -30.54 19.98
CA LEU A 568 -18.37 -30.96 19.75
C LEU A 568 -18.30 -32.44 19.33
N HIS A 569 -17.72 -32.67 18.14
CA HIS A 569 -17.46 -34.00 17.61
C HIS A 569 -16.03 -34.43 17.93
N TYR A 570 -15.89 -35.35 18.87
CA TYR A 570 -14.58 -35.80 19.33
C TYR A 570 -13.99 -36.90 18.43
N LEU A 571 -12.66 -36.89 18.28
CA LEU A 571 -11.90 -37.93 17.60
C LEU A 571 -10.56 -38.12 18.31
N ASN A 572 -10.33 -39.29 18.91
CA ASN A 572 -9.06 -39.55 19.58
C ASN A 572 -7.94 -39.86 18.56
N GLU A 573 -6.68 -39.79 19.00
CA GLU A 573 -5.54 -40.15 18.14
C GLU A 573 -5.65 -41.62 17.68
N GLY A 574 -5.54 -41.83 16.36
CA GLY A 574 -5.65 -43.16 15.73
C GLY A 574 -7.08 -43.61 15.40
N GLU A 575 -8.11 -42.85 15.78
CA GLU A 575 -9.48 -43.13 15.35
C GLU A 575 -9.78 -42.52 13.97
N GLU A 576 -10.40 -43.30 13.08
CA GLU A 576 -10.80 -42.84 11.74
C GLU A 576 -12.29 -42.50 11.64
N ARG A 577 -13.12 -43.05 12.54
CA ARG A 577 -14.59 -42.90 12.48
C ARG A 577 -15.07 -41.77 13.37
N LEU A 578 -15.49 -40.67 12.75
CA LEU A 578 -16.18 -39.58 13.45
C LEU A 578 -17.57 -40.00 13.91
N ARG A 579 -17.94 -39.64 15.15
CA ARG A 579 -19.31 -39.72 15.66
C ARG A 579 -19.84 -38.32 15.93
N GLU A 580 -20.98 -38.01 15.32
CA GLU A 580 -21.59 -36.70 15.52
C GLU A 580 -22.35 -36.61 16.85
N HIS A 581 -22.08 -35.57 17.64
CA HIS A 581 -22.81 -35.21 18.84
C HIS A 581 -23.78 -34.05 18.55
N SER A 582 -25.07 -34.29 18.76
CA SER A 582 -26.12 -33.30 18.54
C SER A 582 -26.96 -33.12 19.80
N PRO A 583 -26.48 -32.36 20.80
CA PRO A 583 -27.20 -32.18 22.05
C PRO A 583 -28.43 -31.26 21.88
N PRO A 584 -29.40 -31.32 22.80
CA PRO A 584 -30.60 -30.47 22.75
C PRO A 584 -30.25 -28.97 22.80
N ALA A 585 -31.00 -28.17 22.02
CA ALA A 585 -30.86 -26.73 22.02
C ALA A 585 -31.49 -26.08 23.27
N GLY A 586 -30.86 -25.02 23.78
CA GLY A 586 -31.39 -24.18 24.86
C GLY A 586 -32.48 -23.21 24.39
N ASP A 587 -33.43 -22.87 25.27
CA ASP A 587 -34.52 -21.93 24.99
C ASP A 587 -34.05 -20.47 25.07
N LEU A 588 -33.74 -19.88 23.93
CA LEU A 588 -33.28 -18.48 23.83
C LEU A 588 -34.37 -17.46 24.18
N LEU A 589 -35.64 -17.88 24.27
CA LEU A 589 -36.77 -17.06 24.65
C LEU A 589 -37.15 -17.25 26.14
N ASN A 590 -36.41 -18.08 26.87
CA ASN A 590 -36.54 -18.26 28.31
C ASN A 590 -35.42 -17.50 29.06
N PRO A 591 -35.76 -16.44 29.82
CA PRO A 591 -34.80 -15.69 30.63
C PRO A 591 -33.91 -16.52 31.57
N ASP A 592 -34.40 -17.63 32.10
CA ASP A 592 -33.66 -18.49 33.05
C ASP A 592 -32.70 -19.44 32.34
N ALA A 593 -33.05 -19.89 31.13
CA ALA A 593 -32.16 -20.63 30.25
C ALA A 593 -30.99 -19.75 29.79
N VAL A 594 -31.26 -18.51 29.35
CA VAL A 594 -30.20 -17.55 28.98
C VAL A 594 -29.33 -17.17 30.18
N LYS A 595 -29.91 -17.02 31.38
CA LYS A 595 -29.13 -16.82 32.61
C LYS A 595 -28.19 -18.01 32.88
N SER A 596 -28.64 -19.23 32.60
CA SER A 596 -27.80 -20.43 32.73
C SER A 596 -26.67 -20.43 31.72
N PHE A 597 -26.94 -20.04 30.47
CA PHE A 597 -25.92 -19.88 29.43
C PHE A 597 -24.84 -18.86 29.83
N ILE A 598 -25.24 -17.67 30.26
CA ILE A 598 -24.32 -16.63 30.78
C ILE A 598 -23.46 -17.17 31.93
N SER A 599 -24.08 -17.87 32.89
CA SER A 599 -23.37 -18.43 34.04
C SER A 599 -22.35 -19.51 33.68
N LEU A 600 -22.66 -20.34 32.68
CA LEU A 600 -21.82 -21.45 32.23
C LEU A 600 -20.64 -20.98 31.37
N VAL A 601 -20.85 -19.94 30.56
CA VAL A 601 -19.89 -19.48 29.56
C VAL A 601 -19.27 -18.14 29.96
N TYR A 602 -20.06 -17.06 29.94
CA TYR A 602 -19.59 -15.69 30.11
C TYR A 602 -18.98 -15.45 31.50
N ASP A 603 -19.71 -15.80 32.57
CA ASP A 603 -19.20 -15.68 33.94
C ASP A 603 -17.98 -16.58 34.17
N LYS A 604 -17.87 -17.69 33.43
CA LYS A 604 -16.69 -18.56 33.48
C LYS A 604 -15.50 -17.90 32.80
N TYR A 605 -15.67 -17.33 31.61
CA TYR A 605 -14.62 -16.54 30.96
C TYR A 605 -14.17 -15.36 31.82
N ALA A 606 -15.08 -14.66 32.50
CA ALA A 606 -14.69 -13.59 33.41
C ALA A 606 -13.82 -14.10 34.58
N ARG A 607 -14.17 -15.26 35.16
CA ARG A 607 -13.37 -15.87 36.24
C ARG A 607 -11.98 -16.31 35.78
N GLU A 608 -11.89 -16.97 34.62
CA GLU A 608 -10.63 -17.55 34.14
C GLU A 608 -9.72 -16.51 33.45
N PHE A 609 -10.31 -15.62 32.65
CA PHE A 609 -9.59 -14.75 31.71
C PHE A 609 -9.88 -13.25 31.88
N GLY A 610 -10.67 -12.85 32.89
CA GLY A 610 -11.10 -11.46 33.06
C GLY A 610 -9.96 -10.43 33.16
N LYS A 611 -8.76 -10.85 33.59
CA LYS A 611 -7.56 -9.99 33.60
C LYS A 611 -7.08 -9.55 32.20
N TYR A 612 -7.53 -10.22 31.15
CA TYR A 612 -7.22 -9.92 29.75
C TYR A 612 -8.35 -9.17 29.02
N PHE A 613 -9.46 -8.88 29.71
CA PHE A 613 -10.60 -8.21 29.10
C PHE A 613 -10.28 -6.73 28.80
N GLY A 614 -10.59 -6.30 27.58
CA GLY A 614 -10.36 -4.94 27.10
C GLY A 614 -8.91 -4.66 26.68
N ASN A 615 -7.99 -5.64 26.80
CA ASN A 615 -6.66 -5.56 26.21
C ASN A 615 -6.47 -6.59 25.09
N THR A 616 -6.17 -7.84 25.43
CA THR A 616 -5.95 -8.97 24.54
C THR A 616 -7.28 -9.57 24.14
N ILE A 617 -8.21 -9.78 25.08
CA ILE A 617 -9.55 -10.26 24.76
C ILE A 617 -10.43 -9.06 24.43
N MET A 618 -10.83 -8.96 23.17
CA MET A 618 -11.62 -7.81 22.68
C MET A 618 -13.13 -8.05 22.73
N GLY A 619 -13.55 -9.32 22.77
CA GLY A 619 -14.97 -9.64 22.78
C GLY A 619 -15.27 -11.12 22.72
N ILE A 620 -16.58 -11.37 22.72
CA ILE A 620 -17.17 -12.69 22.65
C ILE A 620 -18.05 -12.76 21.40
N PHE A 621 -17.82 -13.76 20.57
CA PHE A 621 -18.54 -14.06 19.34
C PHE A 621 -19.73 -14.98 19.65
N THR A 622 -20.91 -14.59 19.18
CA THR A 622 -22.15 -15.38 19.23
C THR A 622 -22.61 -15.69 17.80
N ASP A 623 -23.01 -16.94 17.54
CA ASP A 623 -23.15 -17.51 16.21
C ASP A 623 -24.55 -18.13 15.96
N GLU A 624 -25.20 -17.67 14.90
CA GLU A 624 -26.53 -18.09 14.41
C GLU A 624 -27.60 -18.46 15.47
N PRO A 625 -27.85 -17.68 16.55
CA PRO A 625 -28.77 -18.11 17.61
C PRO A 625 -30.17 -18.48 17.07
N SER A 626 -30.59 -19.73 17.29
CA SER A 626 -31.85 -20.29 16.76
C SER A 626 -32.87 -20.59 17.87
N PRO A 627 -33.99 -19.87 17.96
CA PRO A 627 -34.98 -20.05 19.04
C PRO A 627 -35.60 -21.45 19.16
N LEU A 628 -35.63 -22.22 18.07
CA LEU A 628 -36.16 -23.58 18.05
C LEU A 628 -35.06 -24.65 18.05
N GLY A 629 -33.79 -24.27 17.84
CA GLY A 629 -32.72 -25.20 17.50
C GLY A 629 -32.79 -25.70 16.05
N ARG A 630 -31.75 -26.41 15.63
CA ARG A 630 -31.68 -27.07 14.31
C ARG A 630 -32.56 -28.32 14.30
N ASP A 631 -33.11 -28.65 13.13
CA ASP A 631 -33.94 -29.85 12.93
C ASP A 631 -35.12 -29.98 13.91
N ALA A 632 -35.66 -28.84 14.37
CA ALA A 632 -36.85 -28.80 15.19
C ALA A 632 -38.05 -29.45 14.50
N VAL A 633 -39.01 -29.94 15.30
CA VAL A 633 -40.23 -30.58 14.80
C VAL A 633 -40.93 -29.69 13.77
N ARG A 634 -41.22 -30.28 12.61
CA ARG A 634 -41.74 -29.57 11.44
C ARG A 634 -43.05 -28.84 11.77
N GLY A 635 -43.15 -27.60 11.31
CA GLY A 635 -44.37 -26.79 11.44
C GLY A 635 -44.51 -26.09 12.79
N MET A 636 -43.52 -26.18 13.68
CA MET A 636 -43.47 -25.35 14.89
C MET A 636 -43.09 -23.90 14.57
N VAL A 637 -43.56 -22.98 15.42
CA VAL A 637 -43.20 -21.56 15.38
C VAL A 637 -42.60 -21.15 16.73
N PRO A 638 -41.59 -20.27 16.78
CA PRO A 638 -40.97 -19.89 18.05
C PRO A 638 -41.96 -19.20 18.99
N GLY A 639 -41.83 -19.48 20.29
CA GLY A 639 -42.61 -18.85 21.36
C GLY A 639 -43.13 -19.84 22.40
N ASN A 640 -43.55 -19.29 23.54
CA ASN A 640 -44.10 -20.06 24.66
C ASN A 640 -45.17 -19.24 25.38
N ALA A 641 -45.97 -19.89 26.25
CA ALA A 641 -47.08 -19.27 26.96
C ALA A 641 -46.64 -18.05 27.79
N SER A 642 -45.43 -18.10 28.36
CA SER A 642 -44.91 -17.04 29.24
C SER A 642 -44.65 -15.72 28.49
N LEU A 643 -44.48 -15.77 27.16
CA LEU A 643 -44.27 -14.59 26.34
C LEU A 643 -45.57 -13.86 25.99
N LEU A 644 -46.74 -14.49 26.08
CA LEU A 644 -48.01 -13.89 25.63
C LEU A 644 -48.30 -12.51 26.28
N PRO A 645 -48.09 -12.30 27.59
CA PRO A 645 -48.25 -10.96 28.19
C PRO A 645 -47.29 -9.92 27.60
N ARG A 646 -46.05 -10.32 27.28
CA ARG A 646 -45.06 -9.44 26.65
C ARG A 646 -45.42 -9.13 25.20
N ILE A 647 -45.83 -10.15 24.44
CA ILE A 647 -46.29 -10.01 23.06
C ILE A 647 -47.48 -9.04 23.01
N LYS A 648 -48.45 -9.18 23.92
CA LYS A 648 -49.57 -8.25 24.05
C LYS A 648 -49.11 -6.81 24.28
N LYS A 649 -48.10 -6.61 25.14
CA LYS A 649 -47.51 -5.27 25.39
C LYS A 649 -46.81 -4.70 24.15
N ILE A 650 -46.07 -5.53 23.40
CA ILE A 650 -45.34 -5.12 22.19
C ILE A 650 -46.32 -4.73 21.07
N LEU A 651 -47.37 -5.54 20.88
CA LEU A 651 -48.34 -5.35 19.80
C LEU A 651 -49.43 -4.31 20.14
N GLY A 652 -49.71 -4.11 21.42
CA GLY A 652 -50.81 -3.27 21.89
C GLY A 652 -52.18 -3.95 21.81
N TYR A 653 -52.25 -5.23 21.46
CA TYR A 653 -53.47 -6.05 21.45
C TYR A 653 -53.14 -7.52 21.77
N ASP A 654 -54.16 -8.29 22.15
CA ASP A 654 -54.00 -9.71 22.46
C ASP A 654 -54.05 -10.55 21.17
N ILE A 655 -52.93 -11.19 20.83
CA ILE A 655 -52.81 -12.05 19.65
C ILE A 655 -53.38 -13.46 19.89
N THR A 656 -53.63 -13.83 21.15
CA THR A 656 -54.02 -15.21 21.53
C THR A 656 -55.22 -15.74 20.75
N PRO A 657 -56.31 -14.97 20.53
CA PRO A 657 -57.45 -15.43 19.73
C PRO A 657 -57.12 -15.69 18.25
N HIS A 658 -55.99 -15.16 17.77
CA HIS A 658 -55.59 -15.18 16.37
C HIS A 658 -54.40 -16.11 16.09
N LEU A 659 -53.92 -16.87 17.08
CA LEU A 659 -52.72 -17.72 16.91
C LEU A 659 -52.88 -18.80 15.82
N ALA A 660 -54.11 -19.20 15.47
CA ALA A 660 -54.34 -20.11 14.34
C ALA A 660 -53.84 -19.53 13.01
N ASP A 661 -53.81 -18.20 12.87
CA ASP A 661 -53.34 -17.51 11.67
C ASP A 661 -51.85 -17.73 11.39
N LEU A 662 -51.08 -18.24 12.37
CA LEU A 662 -49.69 -18.64 12.17
C LEU A 662 -49.55 -19.80 11.17
N TRP A 663 -50.60 -20.60 11.02
CA TRP A 663 -50.65 -21.74 10.09
C TRP A 663 -51.71 -21.61 9.00
N TYR A 664 -52.70 -20.73 9.20
CA TYR A 664 -53.89 -20.63 8.35
C TYR A 664 -54.13 -19.23 7.79
N ASN A 665 -54.95 -19.16 6.74
CA ASN A 665 -55.41 -17.92 6.11
C ASN A 665 -56.93 -17.80 6.22
N ASP A 666 -57.47 -18.23 7.35
CA ASP A 666 -58.92 -18.33 7.57
C ASP A 666 -59.55 -16.95 7.82
N HIS A 667 -58.75 -15.92 8.13
CA HIS A 667 -59.19 -14.55 8.39
C HIS A 667 -58.57 -13.56 7.37
N PRO A 668 -59.27 -12.44 7.03
CA PRO A 668 -58.72 -11.41 6.17
C PRO A 668 -57.38 -10.83 6.68
N ASP A 669 -57.22 -10.76 8.00
CA ASP A 669 -56.03 -10.23 8.67
C ASP A 669 -54.94 -11.27 8.98
N SER A 670 -55.09 -12.54 8.58
CA SER A 670 -54.13 -13.61 8.96
C SER A 670 -52.68 -13.27 8.60
N LYS A 671 -52.45 -12.63 7.45
CA LYS A 671 -51.11 -12.18 7.04
C LYS A 671 -50.54 -11.13 7.99
N ARG A 672 -51.37 -10.18 8.44
CA ARG A 672 -50.97 -9.16 9.41
C ARG A 672 -50.64 -9.79 10.76
N HIS A 673 -51.47 -10.72 11.23
CA HIS A 673 -51.25 -11.41 12.51
C HIS A 673 -49.94 -12.20 12.53
N ARG A 674 -49.59 -12.88 11.43
CA ARG A 674 -48.26 -13.51 11.28
C ARG A 674 -47.12 -12.51 11.40
N ASN A 675 -47.17 -11.43 10.63
CA ASN A 675 -46.12 -10.41 10.66
C ASN A 675 -45.98 -9.76 12.04
N ASP A 676 -47.11 -9.48 12.72
CA ASP A 676 -47.12 -8.96 14.08
C ASP A 676 -46.51 -9.96 15.06
N TYR A 677 -46.89 -11.23 15.01
CA TYR A 677 -46.33 -12.26 15.89
C TYR A 677 -44.82 -12.44 15.67
N HIS A 678 -44.36 -12.55 14.42
CA HIS A 678 -42.93 -12.66 14.10
C HIS A 678 -42.14 -11.45 14.61
N ARG A 679 -42.67 -10.23 14.44
CA ARG A 679 -42.07 -9.00 14.97
C ARG A 679 -41.98 -9.02 16.50
N ALA A 680 -43.03 -9.48 17.19
CA ALA A 680 -43.03 -9.56 18.64
C ALA A 680 -42.04 -10.60 19.17
N ILE A 681 -41.96 -11.77 18.51
CA ILE A 681 -40.97 -12.80 18.84
C ILE A 681 -39.54 -12.30 18.62
N ASN A 682 -39.27 -11.61 17.52
CA ASN A 682 -37.93 -11.05 17.27
C ASN A 682 -37.54 -10.03 18.37
N ILE A 683 -38.46 -9.16 18.78
CA ILE A 683 -38.22 -8.24 19.90
C ILE A 683 -37.99 -9.00 21.22
N CYS A 684 -38.70 -10.10 21.47
CA CYS A 684 -38.44 -10.96 22.63
C CYS A 684 -37.02 -11.56 22.58
N LEU A 685 -36.58 -12.08 21.43
CA LEU A 685 -35.24 -12.62 21.24
C LEU A 685 -34.15 -11.55 21.45
N GLU A 686 -34.33 -10.39 20.82
CA GLU A 686 -33.52 -9.19 21.03
C GLU A 686 -33.33 -8.86 22.52
N GLU A 687 -34.42 -8.83 23.30
CA GLU A 687 -34.38 -8.39 24.70
C GLU A 687 -33.93 -9.47 25.70
N ILE A 688 -34.25 -10.75 25.42
CA ILE A 688 -33.98 -11.87 26.32
C ILE A 688 -32.59 -12.46 26.09
N TYR A 689 -32.13 -12.51 24.83
CA TYR A 689 -30.84 -13.05 24.46
C TYR A 689 -29.81 -11.93 24.21
N TYR A 690 -29.88 -11.28 23.04
CA TYR A 690 -28.83 -10.37 22.57
C TYR A 690 -28.55 -9.20 23.51
N LYS A 691 -29.58 -8.51 23.99
CA LYS A 691 -29.43 -7.39 24.92
C LYS A 691 -28.75 -7.79 26.22
N ARG A 692 -29.02 -9.00 26.73
CA ARG A 692 -28.40 -9.48 27.97
C ARG A 692 -26.92 -9.76 27.78
N LEU A 693 -26.57 -10.44 26.69
CA LEU A 693 -25.17 -10.72 26.34
C LEU A 693 -24.42 -9.41 26.06
N GLY A 694 -25.01 -8.51 25.27
CA GLY A 694 -24.42 -7.21 24.94
C GLY A 694 -24.19 -6.33 26.17
N ASN A 695 -25.18 -6.26 27.07
CA ASN A 695 -25.01 -5.55 28.34
C ASN A 695 -23.94 -6.19 29.22
N TRP A 696 -23.87 -7.52 29.27
CA TRP A 696 -22.85 -8.22 30.04
C TRP A 696 -21.45 -7.89 29.49
N CYS A 697 -21.24 -7.99 28.17
CA CYS A 697 -19.95 -7.66 27.55
C CYS A 697 -19.55 -6.20 27.81
N PHE A 698 -20.48 -5.26 27.61
CA PHE A 698 -20.25 -3.84 27.85
C PHE A 698 -19.81 -3.56 29.29
N LEU A 699 -20.48 -4.17 30.29
CA LEU A 699 -20.12 -4.01 31.71
C LEU A 699 -18.75 -4.61 32.06
N HIS A 700 -18.21 -5.48 31.21
CA HIS A 700 -16.90 -6.12 31.36
C HIS A 700 -15.82 -5.53 30.43
N ASN A 701 -16.09 -4.36 29.82
CA ASN A 701 -15.17 -3.66 28.92
C ASN A 701 -14.72 -4.47 27.69
N ILE A 702 -15.61 -5.34 27.19
CA ILE A 702 -15.40 -6.09 25.95
C ILE A 702 -16.65 -5.98 25.06
N SER A 703 -16.53 -6.42 23.81
CA SER A 703 -17.63 -6.36 22.85
C SER A 703 -18.41 -7.67 22.77
N LEU A 704 -19.73 -7.60 22.62
CA LEU A 704 -20.47 -8.65 21.92
C LEU A 704 -20.29 -8.46 20.42
N MET A 705 -19.93 -9.55 19.74
CA MET A 705 -19.72 -9.61 18.29
C MET A 705 -20.26 -10.91 17.70
N GLY A 706 -20.10 -11.10 16.39
CA GLY A 706 -20.65 -12.23 15.65
C GLY A 706 -21.86 -11.83 14.83
N HIS A 707 -22.81 -12.74 14.62
CA HIS A 707 -23.95 -12.46 13.77
C HIS A 707 -25.24 -13.19 14.17
N PRO A 708 -26.40 -12.61 13.82
CA PRO A 708 -27.68 -13.30 13.92
C PRO A 708 -27.79 -14.41 12.86
N ALA A 709 -28.85 -15.23 12.97
CA ALA A 709 -29.10 -16.33 12.04
C ALA A 709 -29.51 -15.86 10.63
N GLY A 710 -30.16 -14.70 10.49
CA GLY A 710 -30.61 -14.18 9.20
C GLY A 710 -29.71 -13.07 8.65
N SER A 711 -29.35 -13.17 7.37
CA SER A 711 -28.55 -12.15 6.67
C SER A 711 -29.19 -10.75 6.64
N MET A 712 -30.50 -10.64 6.86
CA MET A 712 -31.26 -9.39 6.92
C MET A 712 -31.58 -8.90 8.34
N ASP A 713 -31.08 -9.57 9.39
CA ASP A 713 -31.47 -9.31 10.79
C ASP A 713 -30.76 -8.10 11.40
N ILE A 714 -30.87 -6.93 10.77
CA ILE A 714 -30.27 -5.66 11.26
C ILE A 714 -30.81 -5.24 12.63
N GLY A 715 -32.03 -5.64 13.00
CA GLY A 715 -32.64 -5.24 14.28
C GLY A 715 -31.93 -5.79 15.51
N THR A 716 -31.45 -7.04 15.44
CA THR A 716 -30.72 -7.70 16.52
C THR A 716 -29.33 -7.08 16.72
N GLN A 717 -28.72 -6.60 15.64
CA GLN A 717 -27.40 -5.99 15.63
C GLN A 717 -27.29 -4.72 16.49
N ARG A 718 -28.40 -4.09 16.86
CA ARG A 718 -28.45 -2.97 17.83
C ARG A 718 -27.76 -3.29 19.16
N TYR A 719 -27.73 -4.56 19.56
CA TYR A 719 -27.17 -5.00 20.84
C TYR A 719 -25.73 -5.52 20.77
N PHE A 720 -25.14 -5.50 19.57
CA PHE A 720 -23.74 -5.86 19.35
C PHE A 720 -22.90 -4.58 19.39
N GLN A 721 -21.81 -4.58 20.17
CA GLN A 721 -20.84 -3.49 20.09
C GLN A 721 -19.99 -3.60 18.81
N VAL A 722 -19.89 -4.80 18.23
CA VAL A 722 -19.37 -5.05 16.90
C VAL A 722 -20.42 -5.82 16.09
N PRO A 723 -21.40 -5.12 15.49
CA PRO A 723 -22.42 -5.78 14.66
C PRO A 723 -21.77 -6.52 13.50
N GLY A 724 -22.29 -7.70 13.15
CA GLY A 724 -21.71 -8.51 12.08
C GLY A 724 -22.72 -9.37 11.36
N GLN A 725 -22.23 -9.98 10.27
CA GLN A 725 -22.93 -10.92 9.39
C GLN A 725 -21.95 -11.96 8.85
N ASP A 726 -22.43 -12.96 8.12
CA ASP A 726 -21.65 -14.02 7.52
C ASP A 726 -21.73 -14.05 5.98
N LEU A 727 -20.66 -14.57 5.38
CA LEU A 727 -20.49 -14.74 3.94
C LEU A 727 -19.98 -16.17 3.67
N VAL A 728 -20.95 -17.06 3.54
CA VAL A 728 -20.74 -18.52 3.47
C VAL A 728 -21.43 -19.14 2.25
N TRP A 729 -21.15 -20.41 1.97
CA TRP A 729 -21.89 -21.25 1.01
C TRP A 729 -22.02 -20.70 -0.41
N ARG A 730 -21.08 -19.87 -0.87
CA ARG A 730 -21.16 -19.20 -2.20
C ARG A 730 -22.47 -18.43 -2.39
N TYR A 731 -23.03 -17.89 -1.29
CA TYR A 731 -24.23 -17.04 -1.34
C TYR A 731 -23.97 -15.72 -2.05
N VAL A 732 -22.72 -15.25 -2.04
CA VAL A 732 -22.26 -14.07 -2.78
C VAL A 732 -21.10 -14.47 -3.68
N GLU A 733 -21.23 -14.12 -4.96
CA GLU A 733 -20.24 -14.34 -6.03
C GLU A 733 -20.34 -13.16 -7.02
N PRO A 734 -19.31 -12.93 -7.86
CA PRO A 734 -19.39 -11.94 -8.93
C PRO A 734 -20.68 -12.07 -9.76
N GLY A 735 -21.33 -10.93 -10.05
CA GLY A 735 -22.59 -10.89 -10.80
C GLY A 735 -23.84 -10.66 -9.94
N PRO A 736 -25.02 -11.19 -10.32
CA PRO A 736 -26.30 -10.85 -9.69
C PRO A 736 -26.37 -11.11 -8.18
N LYS A 737 -25.73 -12.19 -7.69
CA LYS A 737 -25.69 -12.53 -6.25
C LYS A 737 -25.02 -11.44 -5.39
N ALA A 738 -24.17 -10.60 -5.98
CA ALA A 738 -23.53 -9.46 -5.32
C ALA A 738 -24.47 -8.27 -5.04
N LEU A 739 -25.65 -8.24 -5.67
CA LEU A 739 -26.58 -7.10 -5.67
C LEU A 739 -28.04 -7.47 -5.41
N GLU A 740 -28.40 -8.76 -5.49
CA GLU A 740 -29.77 -9.24 -5.42
C GLU A 740 -29.93 -10.30 -4.32
N GLY A 741 -31.10 -10.30 -3.69
CA GLY A 741 -31.45 -11.24 -2.63
C GLY A 741 -30.86 -10.88 -1.26
N GLN A 742 -31.31 -11.61 -0.25
CA GLN A 742 -31.03 -11.32 1.16
C GLN A 742 -29.53 -11.22 1.49
N HIS A 743 -28.71 -12.09 0.90
CA HIS A 743 -27.29 -12.17 1.19
C HIS A 743 -26.50 -10.98 0.62
N SER A 744 -27.00 -10.33 -0.44
CA SER A 744 -26.36 -9.13 -1.00
C SER A 744 -26.45 -7.90 -0.07
N THR A 745 -27.39 -7.92 0.88
CA THR A 745 -27.69 -6.78 1.75
C THR A 745 -26.87 -6.75 3.04
N MET A 746 -26.32 -7.91 3.43
CA MET A 746 -25.84 -8.18 4.79
C MET A 746 -24.68 -7.28 5.21
N ALA A 747 -23.68 -7.08 4.33
CA ALA A 747 -22.54 -6.25 4.65
C ALA A 747 -22.92 -4.78 4.84
N LYS A 748 -23.87 -4.31 4.04
CA LYS A 748 -24.38 -2.94 4.18
C LYS A 748 -25.28 -2.79 5.40
N GLY A 749 -26.02 -3.84 5.76
CA GLY A 749 -26.80 -3.91 6.99
C GLY A 749 -25.94 -3.74 8.23
N ALA A 750 -24.84 -4.51 8.34
CA ALA A 750 -23.93 -4.41 9.47
C ALA A 750 -23.14 -3.10 9.53
N SER A 751 -22.69 -2.59 8.37
CA SER A 751 -22.12 -1.24 8.32
C SER A 751 -23.11 -0.16 8.78
N ALA A 752 -24.39 -0.25 8.40
CA ALA A 752 -25.38 0.73 8.81
C ALA A 752 -25.71 0.63 10.30
N ALA A 753 -25.82 -0.58 10.85
CA ALA A 753 -26.02 -0.81 12.28
C ALA A 753 -24.87 -0.21 13.11
N MET A 754 -23.62 -0.37 12.67
CA MET A 754 -22.45 0.25 13.32
C MET A 754 -22.57 1.77 13.36
N ILE A 755 -22.88 2.39 12.21
CA ILE A 755 -22.97 3.85 12.08
C ILE A 755 -24.10 4.41 12.96
N HIS A 756 -25.30 3.82 12.90
CA HIS A 756 -26.48 4.35 13.60
C HIS A 756 -26.43 4.18 15.11
N ASN A 757 -25.67 3.20 15.60
CA ASN A 757 -25.47 2.99 17.04
C ASN A 757 -24.18 3.64 17.56
N GLY A 758 -23.36 4.27 16.70
CA GLY A 758 -22.14 4.97 17.10
C GLY A 758 -21.00 4.04 17.54
N TYR A 759 -20.92 2.85 16.95
CA TYR A 759 -19.85 1.88 17.24
C TYR A 759 -18.64 2.05 16.31
N ARG A 760 -17.45 1.66 16.79
CA ARG A 760 -16.19 1.77 16.03
C ARG A 760 -16.03 0.68 14.96
N ARG A 761 -16.52 -0.51 15.25
CA ARG A 761 -16.25 -1.73 14.47
C ARG A 761 -17.55 -2.41 14.04
N ASN A 762 -17.51 -3.08 12.90
CA ASN A 762 -18.45 -4.11 12.47
C ASN A 762 -17.65 -5.31 11.97
N SER A 763 -18.27 -6.47 11.76
CA SER A 763 -17.54 -7.68 11.38
C SER A 763 -18.19 -8.52 10.28
N ASN A 764 -17.38 -9.36 9.62
CA ASN A 764 -17.86 -10.42 8.76
C ASN A 764 -17.14 -11.74 9.01
N GLU A 765 -17.88 -12.80 9.27
CA GLU A 765 -17.41 -14.15 8.95
C GLU A 765 -17.41 -14.30 7.43
N LEU A 766 -16.33 -14.79 6.83
CA LEU A 766 -16.24 -14.95 5.37
C LEU A 766 -15.39 -16.16 4.96
N TYR A 767 -15.61 -16.66 3.75
CA TYR A 767 -14.98 -17.85 3.13
C TYR A 767 -15.55 -19.20 3.59
N GLY A 768 -16.41 -19.21 4.59
CA GLY A 768 -16.87 -20.46 5.20
C GLY A 768 -17.69 -21.32 4.24
N ALA A 769 -17.34 -22.60 4.16
CA ALA A 769 -18.00 -23.56 3.27
C ALA A 769 -18.05 -23.15 1.79
N TYR A 770 -17.05 -22.39 1.31
CA TYR A 770 -16.89 -22.08 -0.12
C TYR A 770 -16.35 -23.27 -0.94
N GLY A 771 -15.80 -24.29 -0.27
CA GLY A 771 -15.23 -25.48 -0.90
C GLY A 771 -13.72 -25.38 -1.10
N HIS A 772 -13.11 -26.54 -1.36
CA HIS A 772 -11.67 -26.65 -1.67
C HIS A 772 -11.27 -25.95 -2.97
N ASP A 773 -12.24 -25.58 -3.81
CA ASP A 773 -12.06 -24.92 -5.09
C ASP A 773 -12.05 -23.38 -4.99
N LEU A 774 -12.19 -22.81 -3.78
CA LEU A 774 -12.04 -21.37 -3.58
C LEU A 774 -10.64 -20.93 -4.05
N THR A 775 -10.63 -19.98 -4.96
CA THR A 775 -9.39 -19.43 -5.52
C THR A 775 -8.89 -18.23 -4.73
N TRP A 776 -7.59 -17.92 -4.86
CA TRP A 776 -7.02 -16.70 -4.32
C TRP A 776 -7.75 -15.44 -4.81
N GLU A 777 -8.11 -15.41 -6.11
CA GLU A 777 -8.84 -14.30 -6.73
C GLU A 777 -10.22 -14.10 -6.11
N GLU A 778 -10.97 -15.18 -5.87
CA GLU A 778 -12.26 -15.12 -5.15
C GLU A 778 -12.06 -14.63 -3.70
N MET A 779 -10.99 -15.07 -3.03
CA MET A 779 -10.67 -14.64 -1.67
C MET A 779 -10.48 -13.11 -1.60
N LEU A 780 -9.69 -12.55 -2.55
CA LEU A 780 -9.49 -11.11 -2.68
C LEU A 780 -10.80 -10.38 -3.02
N TRP A 781 -11.59 -10.94 -3.95
CA TRP A 781 -12.85 -10.35 -4.39
C TRP A 781 -13.84 -10.19 -3.23
N LEU A 782 -14.03 -11.25 -2.42
CA LEU A 782 -14.95 -11.25 -1.28
C LEU A 782 -14.52 -10.25 -0.20
N ALA A 783 -13.23 -10.17 0.13
CA ALA A 783 -12.72 -9.17 1.08
C ALA A 783 -13.00 -7.75 0.59
N ASN A 784 -12.68 -7.45 -0.67
CA ASN A 784 -12.92 -6.15 -1.28
C ASN A 784 -14.42 -5.81 -1.36
N TRP A 785 -15.27 -6.81 -1.63
CA TRP A 785 -16.74 -6.69 -1.63
C TRP A 785 -17.26 -6.25 -0.25
N CYS A 786 -16.71 -6.79 0.84
CA CYS A 786 -17.01 -6.38 2.21
C CYS A 786 -16.51 -4.95 2.50
N PHE A 787 -15.24 -4.64 2.21
CA PHE A 787 -14.65 -3.34 2.53
C PHE A 787 -15.33 -2.17 1.82
N VAL A 788 -15.66 -2.30 0.53
CA VAL A 788 -16.36 -1.23 -0.20
C VAL A 788 -17.79 -1.03 0.33
N ARG A 789 -18.38 -2.03 0.99
CA ARG A 789 -19.70 -1.92 1.65
C ARG A 789 -19.61 -1.38 3.07
N GLY A 790 -18.41 -1.15 3.58
CA GLY A 790 -18.14 -0.50 4.87
C GLY A 790 -17.77 -1.44 5.98
N HIS A 791 -17.47 -2.71 5.67
CA HIS A 791 -16.93 -3.61 6.68
C HIS A 791 -15.55 -3.20 7.14
N ASN A 792 -15.25 -3.42 8.42
CA ASN A 792 -13.93 -3.11 8.97
C ASN A 792 -13.30 -4.19 9.83
N LEU A 793 -13.97 -5.26 10.24
CA LEU A 793 -13.31 -6.46 10.79
C LEU A 793 -13.64 -7.68 9.93
N LEU A 794 -12.62 -8.37 9.41
CA LEU A 794 -12.80 -9.62 8.68
C LEU A 794 -12.40 -10.79 9.58
N ILE A 795 -13.22 -11.82 9.60
CA ILE A 795 -13.07 -13.05 10.38
C ILE A 795 -13.02 -14.22 9.38
N PRO A 796 -11.85 -14.50 8.77
CA PRO A 796 -11.70 -15.60 7.83
C PRO A 796 -12.12 -16.94 8.43
N HIS A 797 -12.96 -17.68 7.70
CA HIS A 797 -13.36 -19.04 8.00
C HIS A 797 -12.72 -19.99 6.97
N ALA A 798 -11.64 -20.69 7.30
CA ALA A 798 -10.96 -20.64 8.59
C ALA A 798 -9.46 -21.00 8.51
N PHE A 799 -8.77 -20.91 9.65
CA PHE A 799 -7.39 -21.38 9.82
C PHE A 799 -7.44 -22.68 10.65
N PHE A 800 -6.99 -23.79 10.07
CA PHE A 800 -7.12 -25.10 10.70
C PHE A 800 -5.88 -25.41 11.54
N TYR A 801 -6.09 -25.86 12.78
CA TYR A 801 -4.99 -26.34 13.62
C TYR A 801 -4.33 -27.59 13.02
N SER A 802 -5.12 -28.46 12.38
CA SER A 802 -4.67 -29.67 11.69
C SER A 802 -5.58 -29.99 10.51
N VAL A 803 -5.02 -30.49 9.41
CA VAL A 803 -5.76 -30.99 8.24
C VAL A 803 -5.78 -32.53 8.19
N ARG A 804 -5.41 -33.22 9.27
CA ARG A 804 -5.29 -34.68 9.29
C ARG A 804 -6.66 -35.39 9.25
N GLY A 805 -6.82 -36.29 8.30
CA GLY A 805 -8.02 -37.14 8.20
C GLY A 805 -9.28 -36.31 7.89
N PRO A 806 -10.42 -36.54 8.57
CA PRO A 806 -11.68 -35.86 8.25
C PRO A 806 -11.68 -34.35 8.57
N ARG A 807 -10.61 -33.84 9.20
CA ARG A 807 -10.45 -32.44 9.57
C ARG A 807 -10.34 -31.52 8.36
N ILE A 808 -9.76 -32.00 7.25
CA ILE A 808 -9.61 -31.23 6.01
C ILE A 808 -10.97 -30.87 5.40
N ASP A 809 -11.99 -31.70 5.60
CA ASP A 809 -13.33 -31.53 5.03
C ASP A 809 -14.31 -30.84 6.00
N GLU A 810 -13.82 -30.33 7.13
CA GLU A 810 -14.64 -29.67 8.15
C GLU A 810 -14.99 -28.23 7.75
N ARG A 811 -15.95 -28.09 6.81
CA ARG A 811 -16.37 -26.82 6.19
C ARG A 811 -15.20 -26.11 5.47
N PRO A 812 -14.62 -26.74 4.44
CA PRO A 812 -13.47 -26.19 3.72
C PRO A 812 -13.78 -24.85 3.02
N PRO A 813 -12.74 -24.07 2.69
CA PRO A 813 -11.30 -24.42 2.78
C PRO A 813 -10.60 -23.89 4.05
N ASP A 814 -9.39 -24.41 4.31
CA ASP A 814 -8.41 -23.64 5.07
C ASP A 814 -7.92 -22.48 4.18
N VAL A 815 -8.04 -21.25 4.68
CA VAL A 815 -7.63 -20.03 3.96
C VAL A 815 -6.34 -19.42 4.49
N GLY A 816 -5.65 -20.11 5.39
CA GLY A 816 -4.43 -19.66 6.05
C GLY A 816 -3.33 -20.72 6.05
N PRO A 817 -2.85 -21.21 7.21
CA PRO A 817 -1.59 -21.95 7.34
C PRO A 817 -1.42 -23.17 6.45
N ASN A 818 -2.52 -23.84 6.10
CA ASN A 818 -2.47 -25.06 5.30
C ASN A 818 -2.78 -24.82 3.81
N ALA A 819 -3.07 -23.58 3.43
CA ALA A 819 -3.33 -23.19 2.05
C ALA A 819 -2.03 -22.98 1.27
N ALA A 820 -2.06 -23.25 -0.04
CA ALA A 820 -0.90 -23.11 -0.92
C ALA A 820 -0.35 -21.67 -1.00
N TRP A 821 -1.20 -20.68 -0.72
CA TRP A 821 -0.87 -19.24 -0.75
C TRP A 821 -0.38 -18.69 0.60
N TRP A 822 -0.25 -19.52 1.65
CA TRP A 822 0.21 -19.05 2.96
C TRP A 822 1.52 -18.24 2.92
N PRO A 823 2.56 -18.64 2.15
CA PRO A 823 3.80 -17.87 2.04
C PRO A 823 3.59 -16.41 1.56
N ASP A 824 2.53 -16.17 0.79
CA ASP A 824 2.18 -14.87 0.20
C ASP A 824 1.01 -14.17 0.94
N TYR A 825 0.63 -14.66 2.13
CA TYR A 825 -0.56 -14.16 2.84
C TYR A 825 -0.36 -12.76 3.45
N LYS A 826 0.88 -12.41 3.81
CA LYS A 826 1.17 -11.16 4.52
C LYS A 826 0.73 -9.90 3.77
N PRO A 827 1.05 -9.71 2.47
CA PRO A 827 0.52 -8.59 1.69
C PRO A 827 -1.01 -8.47 1.73
N TYR A 828 -1.73 -9.60 1.67
CA TYR A 828 -3.18 -9.63 1.77
C TYR A 828 -3.68 -9.22 3.16
N ALA A 829 -3.10 -9.79 4.22
CA ALA A 829 -3.46 -9.44 5.60
C ALA A 829 -3.19 -7.96 5.90
N ASP A 830 -2.08 -7.43 5.41
CA ASP A 830 -1.72 -6.02 5.54
C ASP A 830 -2.67 -5.11 4.73
N ALA A 831 -3.08 -5.50 3.52
CA ALA A 831 -4.08 -4.76 2.75
C ALA A 831 -5.43 -4.70 3.47
N CYS A 832 -5.89 -5.84 4.02
CA CYS A 832 -7.10 -5.90 4.84
C CYS A 832 -6.99 -4.98 6.05
N ARG A 833 -5.82 -4.95 6.70
CA ARG A 833 -5.54 -4.09 7.86
C ARG A 833 -5.63 -2.60 7.52
N ARG A 834 -5.18 -2.19 6.33
CA ARG A 834 -5.30 -0.80 5.85
C ARG A 834 -6.73 -0.40 5.53
N LEU A 835 -7.46 -1.25 4.81
CA LEU A 835 -8.87 -1.01 4.49
C LEU A 835 -9.76 -1.02 5.74
N SER A 836 -9.43 -1.87 6.71
CA SER A 836 -10.01 -1.90 8.05
C SER A 836 -9.82 -0.57 8.77
N TRP A 837 -8.58 -0.05 8.82
CA TRP A 837 -8.26 1.26 9.40
C TRP A 837 -9.02 2.40 8.73
N LEU A 838 -9.10 2.41 7.39
CA LEU A 838 -9.85 3.44 6.65
C LEU A 838 -11.35 3.44 7.01
N ASN A 839 -11.95 2.27 7.21
CA ASN A 839 -13.36 2.14 7.59
C ASN A 839 -13.62 2.26 9.11
N THR A 840 -12.61 2.48 9.94
CA THR A 840 -12.77 2.66 11.40
C THR A 840 -12.38 4.07 11.82
N ASP A 841 -13.10 4.65 12.78
CA ASP A 841 -12.88 6.00 13.28
C ASP A 841 -12.83 7.04 12.14
N SER A 842 -13.71 6.87 11.15
CA SER A 842 -13.85 7.72 9.98
C SER A 842 -15.31 8.16 9.85
N ARG A 843 -15.53 9.38 9.37
CA ARG A 843 -16.88 9.85 9.04
C ARG A 843 -17.29 9.31 7.67
N HIS A 844 -18.35 8.53 7.62
CA HIS A 844 -18.93 8.08 6.34
C HIS A 844 -19.64 9.25 5.66
N ILE A 845 -19.27 9.56 4.42
CA ILE A 845 -19.92 10.59 3.62
C ILE A 845 -20.99 9.91 2.76
N CYS A 846 -22.26 10.12 3.12
CA CYS A 846 -23.39 9.50 2.45
C CYS A 846 -24.71 10.25 2.73
N ASP A 847 -25.36 10.73 1.66
CA ASP A 847 -26.60 11.52 1.75
C ASP A 847 -27.90 10.69 1.65
N VAL A 848 -27.82 9.40 1.29
CA VAL A 848 -28.99 8.56 0.96
C VAL A 848 -29.21 7.47 2.01
N ALA A 849 -30.47 7.28 2.41
CA ALA A 849 -30.89 6.13 3.21
C ALA A 849 -32.01 5.34 2.53
N ILE A 850 -31.98 4.01 2.68
CA ILE A 850 -33.09 3.12 2.34
C ILE A 850 -33.76 2.70 3.65
N LEU A 851 -35.06 2.98 3.79
CA LEU A 851 -35.80 2.57 4.98
C LEU A 851 -36.01 1.04 4.96
N CYS A 852 -35.66 0.37 6.06
CA CYS A 852 -35.79 -1.08 6.22
C CYS A 852 -36.52 -1.47 7.52
N GLU A 853 -36.90 -2.75 7.63
CA GLU A 853 -37.44 -3.34 8.86
C GLU A 853 -36.36 -4.18 9.55
N ALA A 854 -36.60 -4.59 10.80
CA ALA A 854 -35.64 -5.33 11.62
C ALA A 854 -35.08 -6.62 10.99
N THR A 855 -35.81 -7.22 10.05
CA THR A 855 -35.48 -8.48 9.37
C THR A 855 -35.76 -8.41 7.86
N TRP A 856 -35.83 -7.21 7.28
CA TRP A 856 -36.13 -7.02 5.85
C TRP A 856 -35.39 -5.80 5.29
N LEU A 857 -34.40 -6.05 4.44
CA LEU A 857 -33.57 -5.03 3.79
C LEU A 857 -33.87 -5.04 2.28
N PRO A 858 -34.46 -3.97 1.71
CA PRO A 858 -34.75 -3.92 0.29
C PRO A 858 -33.48 -3.88 -0.57
N ASP A 859 -33.32 -4.83 -1.48
CA ASP A 859 -32.19 -4.98 -2.41
C ASP A 859 -32.41 -4.24 -3.74
N ARG A 860 -33.67 -4.11 -4.19
CA ARG A 860 -34.01 -3.47 -5.47
C ARG A 860 -33.49 -2.03 -5.59
N ALA A 861 -33.84 -1.14 -4.66
CA ALA A 861 -33.30 0.22 -4.65
C ALA A 861 -31.78 0.23 -4.47
N ALA A 862 -31.23 -0.63 -3.59
CA ALA A 862 -29.79 -0.74 -3.35
C ALA A 862 -29.01 -1.07 -4.63
N LYS A 863 -29.48 -2.05 -5.42
CA LYS A 863 -28.91 -2.42 -6.72
C LYS A 863 -28.82 -1.22 -7.67
N VAL A 864 -29.90 -0.43 -7.78
CA VAL A 864 -29.93 0.74 -8.66
C VAL A 864 -28.90 1.78 -8.20
N LEU A 865 -28.80 2.03 -6.90
CA LEU A 865 -27.83 2.98 -6.33
C LEU A 865 -26.38 2.52 -6.56
N TYR A 866 -26.07 1.25 -6.29
CA TYR A 866 -24.74 0.68 -6.51
C TYR A 866 -24.28 0.76 -7.97
N ARG A 867 -25.19 0.55 -8.94
CA ARG A 867 -24.89 0.63 -10.38
C ARG A 867 -24.65 2.06 -10.89
N ASN A 868 -24.98 3.07 -10.09
CA ASN A 868 -24.89 4.49 -10.48
C ASN A 868 -23.97 5.27 -9.53
N GLN A 869 -23.03 4.59 -8.87
CA GLN A 869 -22.12 5.19 -7.88
C GLN A 869 -22.84 6.10 -6.89
N ARG A 870 -23.94 5.60 -6.31
CA ARG A 870 -24.63 6.23 -5.18
C ARG A 870 -24.47 5.34 -3.96
N ASP A 871 -23.70 5.82 -2.99
CA ASP A 871 -23.63 5.16 -1.68
C ASP A 871 -24.93 5.45 -0.90
N PHE A 872 -25.27 4.55 0.03
CA PHE A 872 -26.46 4.64 0.87
C PHE A 872 -26.23 3.99 2.22
N ASN A 873 -27.16 4.10 3.16
CA ASN A 873 -27.21 3.24 4.34
C ASN A 873 -28.63 2.69 4.53
N TYR A 874 -28.75 1.49 5.11
CA TYR A 874 -30.05 0.99 5.55
C TYR A 874 -30.44 1.66 6.86
N LEU A 875 -31.56 2.39 6.87
CA LEU A 875 -32.11 2.97 8.09
C LEU A 875 -33.22 2.08 8.62
N GLU A 876 -32.95 1.35 9.70
CA GLU A 876 -33.97 0.54 10.35
C GLU A 876 -35.06 1.44 10.95
N ILE A 877 -36.32 1.04 10.78
CA ILE A 877 -37.48 1.90 11.07
C ILE A 877 -37.60 2.32 12.55
N ARG A 878 -37.09 1.54 13.51
CA ARG A 878 -37.02 1.88 14.93
C ARG A 878 -36.05 3.04 15.17
N HIS A 879 -34.93 3.12 14.46
CA HIS A 879 -34.08 4.31 14.49
C HIS A 879 -34.84 5.56 14.06
N LEU A 880 -35.62 5.49 12.98
CA LEU A 880 -36.46 6.62 12.58
C LEU A 880 -37.55 6.95 13.62
N ARG A 881 -38.04 5.96 14.36
CA ARG A 881 -39.03 6.15 15.43
C ARG A 881 -38.42 6.83 16.67
N GLU A 882 -37.28 6.35 17.14
CA GLU A 882 -36.74 6.59 18.49
C GLU A 882 -35.54 7.52 18.50
N ASP A 883 -34.59 7.29 17.58
CA ASP A 883 -33.24 7.85 17.68
C ASP A 883 -33.07 9.08 16.79
N ALA A 884 -33.63 9.04 15.58
CA ALA A 884 -33.40 10.07 14.56
C ALA A 884 -34.29 11.31 14.72
N LYS A 885 -33.71 12.48 14.45
CA LYS A 885 -34.43 13.76 14.35
C LYS A 885 -34.70 14.08 12.88
N THR A 886 -35.86 14.67 12.57
CA THR A 886 -36.18 15.12 11.20
C THR A 886 -36.44 16.61 11.15
N ASP A 887 -35.82 17.31 10.20
CA ASP A 887 -35.96 18.75 9.97
C ASP A 887 -36.17 19.06 8.47
N SER A 888 -36.01 20.32 8.06
CA SER A 888 -36.12 20.73 6.66
C SER A 888 -34.90 20.32 5.81
N ARG A 889 -33.81 19.86 6.42
CA ARG A 889 -32.59 19.41 5.73
C ARG A 889 -32.58 17.89 5.51
N GLY A 890 -33.27 17.13 6.35
CA GLY A 890 -33.37 15.67 6.20
C GLY A 890 -33.53 14.94 7.53
N ILE A 891 -32.91 13.76 7.63
CA ILE A 891 -32.87 12.90 8.82
C ILE A 891 -31.49 12.98 9.45
N HIS A 892 -31.43 13.28 10.75
CA HIS A 892 -30.21 13.36 11.55
C HIS A 892 -30.14 12.15 12.49
N ILE A 893 -29.06 11.38 12.42
CA ILE A 893 -28.78 10.24 13.30
C ILE A 893 -27.28 10.03 13.44
N GLY A 894 -26.76 10.02 14.67
CA GLY A 894 -25.31 10.08 14.89
C GLY A 894 -24.70 11.28 14.15
N ASP A 895 -23.62 11.03 13.43
CA ASP A 895 -22.95 12.02 12.56
C ASP A 895 -23.54 12.11 11.14
N MET A 896 -24.61 11.36 10.85
CA MET A 896 -25.21 11.28 9.53
C MET A 896 -26.32 12.31 9.33
N LEU A 897 -26.32 12.92 8.15
CA LEU A 897 -27.45 13.66 7.59
C LEU A 897 -27.92 13.00 6.30
N TYR A 898 -29.04 12.29 6.34
CA TYR A 898 -29.67 11.76 5.13
C TYR A 898 -30.61 12.78 4.52
N ARG A 899 -30.28 13.25 3.33
CA ARG A 899 -31.10 14.16 2.52
C ARG A 899 -32.16 13.41 1.75
N ALA A 900 -31.88 12.19 1.28
CA ALA A 900 -32.85 11.36 0.59
C ALA A 900 -33.20 10.12 1.42
N LEU A 901 -34.49 9.89 1.67
CA LEU A 901 -35.02 8.64 2.21
C LEU A 901 -35.81 7.92 1.12
N ILE A 902 -35.39 6.71 0.78
CA ILE A 902 -36.08 5.83 -0.16
C ILE A 902 -36.92 4.81 0.62
N VAL A 903 -38.18 4.65 0.24
CA VAL A 903 -39.05 3.58 0.73
C VAL A 903 -39.46 2.71 -0.46
N ASP A 904 -38.77 1.58 -0.60
CA ASP A 904 -39.02 0.60 -1.67
C ASP A 904 -40.16 -0.36 -1.31
N SER A 905 -40.02 -1.04 -0.16
CA SER A 905 -41.01 -1.96 0.39
C SER A 905 -40.97 -1.99 1.92
N LEU A 906 -42.15 -2.03 2.55
CA LEU A 906 -42.33 -2.20 3.99
C LEU A 906 -43.60 -3.01 4.26
N SER A 907 -43.56 -3.88 5.26
CA SER A 907 -44.73 -4.62 5.71
C SER A 907 -45.61 -3.80 6.67
N HIS A 908 -45.00 -2.93 7.47
CA HIS A 908 -45.68 -2.13 8.49
C HIS A 908 -45.05 -0.75 8.67
N ILE A 909 -45.87 0.25 9.04
CA ILE A 909 -45.42 1.60 9.38
C ILE A 909 -45.96 1.97 10.76
N PRO A 910 -45.08 2.16 11.77
CA PRO A 910 -45.52 2.57 13.10
C PRO A 910 -46.22 3.94 13.05
N PRO A 911 -47.31 4.16 13.81
CA PRO A 911 -48.03 5.43 13.82
C PRO A 911 -47.15 6.66 14.11
N ARG A 912 -46.11 6.51 14.94
CA ARG A 912 -45.15 7.59 15.26
C ARG A 912 -44.19 7.93 14.12
N VAL A 913 -44.03 7.06 13.13
CA VAL A 913 -43.13 7.26 11.98
C VAL A 913 -43.83 8.05 10.87
N LEU A 914 -45.15 7.84 10.67
CA LEU A 914 -45.90 8.49 9.59
C LEU A 914 -45.80 10.04 9.58
N PRO A 915 -45.89 10.76 10.72
CA PRO A 915 -45.68 12.21 10.74
C PRO A 915 -44.28 12.63 10.28
N LYS A 916 -43.24 11.84 10.59
CA LYS A 916 -41.87 12.10 10.12
C LYS A 916 -41.77 11.94 8.61
N LEU A 917 -42.38 10.89 8.04
CA LEU A 917 -42.44 10.69 6.58
C LEU A 917 -43.17 11.84 5.87
N LYS A 918 -44.33 12.27 6.39
CA LYS A 918 -45.06 13.43 5.85
C LYS A 918 -44.22 14.71 5.86
N LYS A 919 -43.45 14.93 6.93
CA LYS A 919 -42.52 16.07 7.02
C LYS A 919 -41.42 16.00 5.97
N LEU A 920 -40.81 14.84 5.77
CA LEU A 920 -39.80 14.63 4.72
C LEU A 920 -40.37 14.84 3.31
N ALA A 921 -41.58 14.33 3.06
CA ALA A 921 -42.30 14.53 1.80
C ALA A 921 -42.55 16.01 1.50
N LYS A 922 -42.99 16.79 2.50
CA LYS A 922 -43.21 18.24 2.36
C LYS A 922 -41.94 18.99 1.93
N HIS A 923 -40.77 18.52 2.35
CA HIS A 923 -39.47 19.09 2.00
C HIS A 923 -38.77 18.38 0.83
N LYS A 924 -39.47 17.49 0.11
CA LYS A 924 -38.96 16.72 -1.04
C LYS A 924 -37.76 15.80 -0.72
N HIS A 925 -37.67 15.33 0.52
CA HIS A 925 -36.63 14.39 0.99
C HIS A 925 -37.08 12.92 0.94
N LEU A 926 -38.35 12.65 0.61
CA LEU A 926 -38.93 11.31 0.58
C LEU A 926 -39.14 10.83 -0.87
N ILE A 927 -38.62 9.64 -1.19
CA ILE A 927 -38.81 8.95 -2.46
C ILE A 927 -39.59 7.65 -2.21
N LEU A 928 -40.70 7.48 -2.93
CA LEU A 928 -41.61 6.34 -2.77
C LEU A 928 -41.73 5.57 -4.08
N ARG A 929 -41.85 4.25 -3.99
CA ARG A 929 -42.27 3.44 -5.14
C ARG A 929 -43.72 3.77 -5.54
N ASN A 930 -44.02 3.74 -6.83
CA ASN A 930 -45.32 4.17 -7.39
C ASN A 930 -46.53 3.37 -6.90
N ASP A 931 -46.34 2.11 -6.50
CA ASP A 931 -47.36 1.24 -5.92
C ASP A 931 -47.40 1.28 -4.38
N SER A 932 -46.60 2.16 -3.76
CA SER A 932 -46.62 2.34 -2.31
C SER A 932 -47.91 3.02 -1.88
N LYS A 933 -48.62 2.41 -0.92
CA LYS A 933 -49.79 3.03 -0.25
C LYS A 933 -49.45 4.36 0.44
N LEU A 934 -48.17 4.64 0.67
CA LEU A 934 -47.73 5.92 1.23
C LEU A 934 -47.85 7.08 0.26
N ALA A 935 -47.84 6.83 -1.05
CA ALA A 935 -47.88 7.88 -2.07
C ALA A 935 -49.15 8.75 -1.96
N SER A 936 -50.28 8.16 -1.55
CA SER A 936 -51.55 8.87 -1.37
C SER A 936 -51.64 9.70 -0.08
N VAL A 937 -50.78 9.43 0.91
CA VAL A 937 -50.82 10.11 2.23
C VAL A 937 -49.62 11.02 2.51
N CYS A 938 -48.54 10.88 1.75
CA CYS A 938 -47.31 11.68 1.87
C CYS A 938 -47.18 12.68 0.73
N ASN A 939 -48.05 13.70 0.72
CA ASN A 939 -48.06 14.74 -0.31
C ASN A 939 -46.70 15.45 -0.41
N GLY A 940 -46.17 15.56 -1.62
CA GLY A 940 -44.87 16.17 -1.92
C GLY A 940 -43.71 15.18 -2.06
N ALA A 941 -43.92 13.89 -1.76
CA ALA A 941 -42.94 12.85 -2.03
C ALA A 941 -42.68 12.71 -3.54
N LEU A 942 -41.43 12.42 -3.89
CA LEU A 942 -41.06 12.01 -5.25
C LEU A 942 -41.44 10.53 -5.43
N VAL A 943 -41.82 10.15 -6.65
CA VAL A 943 -42.30 8.80 -6.95
C VAL A 943 -41.47 8.20 -8.09
N TYR A 944 -41.19 6.89 -8.02
CA TYR A 944 -40.52 6.15 -9.09
C TYR A 944 -41.22 4.81 -9.39
N GLY A 945 -41.19 4.40 -10.65
CA GLY A 945 -41.62 3.10 -11.17
C GLY A 945 -40.52 2.35 -11.94
N SER A 946 -39.41 3.01 -12.29
CA SER A 946 -38.25 2.40 -12.97
C SER A 946 -36.90 2.80 -12.34
N PRO A 947 -35.80 2.07 -12.61
CA PRO A 947 -34.46 2.46 -12.16
C PRO A 947 -34.04 3.88 -12.58
N GLY A 948 -34.35 4.28 -13.82
CA GLY A 948 -34.04 5.62 -14.32
C GLY A 948 -34.81 6.73 -13.58
N GLU A 949 -36.08 6.48 -13.27
CA GLU A 949 -36.89 7.41 -12.46
C GLU A 949 -36.39 7.51 -11.01
N LEU A 950 -35.93 6.40 -10.42
CA LEU A 950 -35.33 6.42 -9.09
C LEU A 950 -34.09 7.32 -9.08
N MET A 951 -33.20 7.14 -10.05
CA MET A 951 -31.99 7.97 -10.18
C MET A 951 -32.32 9.44 -10.46
N ALA A 952 -33.33 9.71 -11.29
CA ALA A 952 -33.81 11.08 -11.52
C ALA A 952 -34.39 11.70 -10.23
N ALA A 953 -35.09 10.93 -9.39
CA ALA A 953 -35.59 11.38 -8.11
C ALA A 953 -34.46 11.67 -7.10
N VAL A 954 -33.46 10.78 -6.99
CA VAL A 954 -32.29 10.99 -6.13
C VAL A 954 -31.49 12.23 -6.56
N SER A 955 -31.27 12.41 -7.86
CA SER A 955 -30.51 13.55 -8.41
C SER A 955 -31.22 14.90 -8.24
N LYS A 956 -32.54 14.92 -8.01
CA LYS A 956 -33.26 16.15 -7.61
C LYS A 956 -32.97 16.57 -6.17
N ILE A 957 -32.49 15.66 -5.32
CA ILE A 957 -32.25 15.88 -3.89
C ILE A 957 -30.76 16.08 -3.59
N THR A 958 -29.89 15.24 -4.17
CA THR A 958 -28.43 15.29 -3.93
C THR A 958 -27.64 15.02 -5.22
N SER A 959 -26.49 15.66 -5.38
CA SER A 959 -25.53 15.40 -6.46
C SER A 959 -24.63 14.20 -6.14
N PRO A 960 -24.14 13.45 -7.16
CA PRO A 960 -23.22 12.32 -6.94
C PRO A 960 -21.87 12.81 -6.39
N ASP A 961 -21.26 12.03 -5.50
CA ASP A 961 -19.93 12.33 -4.96
C ASP A 961 -18.82 12.05 -5.97
N ILE A 962 -19.04 11.02 -6.80
CA ILE A 962 -18.17 10.62 -7.90
C ILE A 962 -18.98 10.39 -9.19
N VAL A 963 -18.42 10.79 -10.32
CA VAL A 963 -18.95 10.49 -11.66
C VAL A 963 -17.86 9.83 -12.50
N LEU A 964 -18.20 8.73 -13.14
CA LEU A 964 -17.34 7.98 -14.07
C LEU A 964 -17.73 8.30 -15.52
N ASN A 965 -16.74 8.51 -16.39
CA ASN A 965 -16.96 8.69 -17.83
C ASN A 965 -15.98 7.85 -18.67
N PRO A 966 -16.44 6.80 -19.38
CA PRO A 966 -17.82 6.33 -19.44
C PRO A 966 -18.32 5.81 -18.08
N PRO A 967 -19.65 5.79 -17.84
CA PRO A 967 -20.22 5.20 -16.64
C PRO A 967 -19.96 3.69 -16.60
N SER A 968 -19.80 3.14 -15.39
CA SER A 968 -19.69 1.69 -15.17
C SER A 968 -20.77 1.24 -14.20
N GLU A 969 -21.48 0.16 -14.52
CA GLU A 969 -22.46 -0.45 -13.61
C GLU A 969 -21.81 -1.28 -12.49
N ASN A 970 -20.49 -1.47 -12.47
CA ASN A 970 -19.82 -2.42 -11.59
C ASN A 970 -18.61 -1.88 -10.81
N ILE A 971 -18.19 -0.64 -11.06
CA ILE A 971 -17.35 0.06 -10.10
C ILE A 971 -18.20 0.42 -8.87
N ARG A 972 -17.92 -0.20 -7.73
CA ARG A 972 -18.46 0.24 -6.44
C ARG A 972 -17.57 1.30 -5.83
N PHE A 973 -18.16 2.17 -5.05
CA PHE A 973 -17.37 3.11 -4.27
C PHE A 973 -17.92 3.31 -2.87
N ARG A 974 -17.03 3.78 -1.99
CA ARG A 974 -17.35 4.28 -0.67
C ARG A 974 -16.47 5.47 -0.35
N HIS A 975 -17.07 6.51 0.20
CA HIS A 975 -16.38 7.75 0.55
C HIS A 975 -16.36 7.96 2.07
N VAL A 976 -15.16 8.02 2.65
CA VAL A 976 -14.97 8.32 4.06
C VAL A 976 -14.05 9.51 4.24
N GLU A 977 -14.20 10.22 5.35
CA GLU A 977 -13.30 11.27 5.78
C GLU A 977 -12.62 10.87 7.08
N LYS A 978 -11.29 10.99 7.12
CA LYS A 978 -10.46 10.61 8.25
C LYS A 978 -9.34 11.64 8.42
N ASP A 979 -9.24 12.21 9.61
CA ASP A 979 -8.23 13.23 9.96
C ASP A 979 -8.17 14.41 8.97
N GLY A 980 -9.33 14.80 8.43
CA GLY A 980 -9.49 15.88 7.45
C GLY A 980 -9.27 15.45 6.00
N ASP A 981 -8.69 14.28 5.75
CA ASP A 981 -8.51 13.73 4.41
C ASP A 981 -9.75 12.97 3.94
N HIS A 982 -10.04 13.05 2.64
CA HIS A 982 -11.09 12.26 2.02
C HIS A 982 -10.50 11.04 1.30
N TYR A 983 -11.09 9.88 1.53
CA TYR A 983 -10.72 8.61 0.91
C TYR A 983 -11.90 8.03 0.14
N PHE A 984 -11.69 7.73 -1.14
CA PHE A 984 -12.65 7.04 -1.99
C PHE A 984 -12.11 5.65 -2.27
N MET A 985 -12.68 4.63 -1.63
CA MET A 985 -12.44 3.23 -1.99
C MET A 985 -13.23 2.92 -3.25
N LEU A 986 -12.57 2.41 -4.28
CA LEU A 986 -13.13 2.13 -5.60
C LEU A 986 -12.79 0.69 -5.95
N PHE A 987 -13.81 -0.13 -6.12
CA PHE A 987 -13.66 -1.56 -6.36
C PHE A 987 -14.29 -1.95 -7.70
N ASN A 988 -13.49 -2.55 -8.58
CA ASN A 988 -14.00 -3.15 -9.79
C ASN A 988 -14.57 -4.54 -9.49
N GLU A 989 -15.90 -4.68 -9.43
CA GLU A 989 -16.53 -5.99 -9.22
C GLU A 989 -16.53 -6.87 -10.49
N GLU A 990 -16.07 -6.37 -11.64
CA GLU A 990 -16.03 -7.11 -12.91
C GLU A 990 -14.77 -7.95 -13.07
N ASN A 991 -14.88 -9.01 -13.87
CA ASN A 991 -13.75 -9.78 -14.37
C ASN A 991 -13.06 -9.14 -15.60
N SER A 992 -13.48 -7.94 -15.98
CA SER A 992 -12.97 -7.17 -17.11
C SER A 992 -12.26 -5.91 -16.64
N GLU A 993 -11.36 -5.42 -17.48
CA GLU A 993 -10.72 -4.13 -17.27
C GLU A 993 -11.73 -2.99 -17.44
N VAL A 994 -11.65 -1.98 -16.57
CA VAL A 994 -12.49 -0.78 -16.66
C VAL A 994 -11.59 0.44 -16.77
N THR A 995 -11.79 1.22 -17.83
CA THR A 995 -11.14 2.53 -18.00
C THR A 995 -12.18 3.62 -17.97
N ALA A 996 -12.02 4.59 -17.07
CA ALA A 996 -12.96 5.70 -16.93
C ALA A 996 -12.25 6.98 -16.50
N LYS A 997 -12.83 8.12 -16.82
CA LYS A 997 -12.48 9.40 -16.23
C LYS A 997 -13.26 9.62 -14.94
N ILE A 998 -12.59 10.13 -13.90
CA ILE A 998 -13.21 10.43 -12.60
C ILE A 998 -13.39 11.94 -12.41
N SER A 999 -14.63 12.34 -12.12
CA SER A 999 -14.99 13.69 -11.64
C SER A 999 -15.54 13.61 -10.22
N LEU A 1000 -15.05 14.46 -9.32
CA LEU A 1000 -15.41 14.44 -7.89
C LEU A 1000 -16.14 15.72 -7.51
N LYS A 1001 -17.22 15.59 -6.75
CA LYS A 1001 -17.95 16.74 -6.19
C LYS A 1001 -17.14 17.50 -5.14
N THR A 1002 -16.40 16.77 -4.31
CA THR A 1002 -15.56 17.34 -3.24
C THR A 1002 -14.49 18.29 -3.77
N GLU A 1003 -14.10 18.20 -5.04
CA GLU A 1003 -13.13 19.12 -5.61
C GLU A 1003 -13.64 20.55 -5.69
N SER A 1004 -14.87 20.80 -6.10
CA SER A 1004 -15.41 22.17 -6.13
C SER A 1004 -15.57 22.76 -4.74
N ASP A 1005 -15.82 21.92 -3.73
CA ASP A 1005 -15.98 22.34 -2.33
C ASP A 1005 -14.63 22.54 -1.61
N ILE A 1006 -13.58 21.81 -2.02
CA ILE A 1006 -12.21 21.89 -1.49
C ILE A 1006 -11.32 22.87 -2.28
N GLN A 1007 -11.73 23.28 -3.49
CA GLN A 1007 -10.96 24.09 -4.48
C GLN A 1007 -10.60 25.53 -4.09
N LYS A 1008 -10.65 25.92 -2.81
CA LYS A 1008 -10.11 27.21 -2.34
C LYS A 1008 -8.66 27.16 -1.84
N ALA A 1009 -7.92 26.05 -1.97
CA ALA A 1009 -6.46 26.03 -2.22
C ALA A 1009 -6.02 24.57 -2.43
N GLY A 1010 -5.32 24.28 -3.53
CA GLY A 1010 -5.10 22.92 -4.04
C GLY A 1010 -4.43 21.91 -3.09
N PRO A 1011 -5.14 20.81 -2.72
CA PRO A 1011 -4.49 19.62 -2.20
C PRO A 1011 -4.11 18.64 -3.32
N ALA A 1012 -3.07 17.84 -3.08
CA ALA A 1012 -2.61 16.79 -4.00
C ALA A 1012 -3.56 15.59 -3.95
N ARG A 1013 -4.00 15.11 -5.13
CA ARG A 1013 -4.67 13.81 -5.28
C ARG A 1013 -3.62 12.70 -5.27
N GLN A 1014 -3.88 11.60 -4.56
CA GLN A 1014 -3.01 10.44 -4.52
C GLN A 1014 -3.81 9.16 -4.73
N TRP A 1015 -3.39 8.33 -5.67
CA TRP A 1015 -3.86 6.96 -5.80
C TRP A 1015 -3.06 6.06 -4.89
N ILE A 1016 -3.75 5.23 -4.12
CA ILE A 1016 -3.17 4.33 -3.15
C ILE A 1016 -3.59 2.91 -3.54
N ASP A 1017 -2.61 2.03 -3.64
CA ASP A 1017 -2.83 0.59 -3.68
C ASP A 1017 -2.75 0.05 -2.24
N PRO A 1018 -3.84 -0.53 -1.70
CA PRO A 1018 -3.82 -1.14 -0.37
C PRO A 1018 -2.79 -2.26 -0.19
N PHE A 1019 -2.37 -2.94 -1.26
CA PHE A 1019 -1.42 -4.07 -1.22
C PHE A 1019 0.04 -3.64 -1.15
N SER A 1020 0.41 -2.54 -1.81
CA SER A 1020 1.80 -2.08 -1.95
C SER A 1020 2.16 -0.85 -1.09
N PRO A 1021 1.39 -0.56 -0.02
CA PRO A 1021 1.19 0.77 0.60
C PRO A 1021 1.74 2.01 -0.13
N GLU A 1022 1.72 2.01 -1.46
CA GLU A 1022 2.38 3.03 -2.27
C GLU A 1022 1.36 4.07 -2.71
N ALA A 1023 1.77 5.34 -2.68
CA ALA A 1023 1.00 6.44 -3.22
C ALA A 1023 1.59 6.86 -4.57
N SER A 1024 0.77 6.87 -5.60
CA SER A 1024 1.12 7.45 -6.89
C SER A 1024 0.38 8.77 -7.11
N ILE A 1025 1.08 9.76 -7.65
CA ILE A 1025 0.46 11.00 -8.10
C ILE A 1025 -0.08 10.75 -9.51
N PRO A 1026 -1.34 11.10 -9.83
CA PRO A 1026 -1.87 10.91 -11.18
C PRO A 1026 -0.99 11.62 -12.21
N GLU A 1027 -0.47 10.88 -13.20
CA GLU A 1027 0.38 11.44 -14.28
C GLU A 1027 -0.38 12.45 -15.15
N THR A 1028 -1.70 12.28 -15.24
CA THR A 1028 -2.62 13.22 -15.88
C THR A 1028 -3.89 13.35 -15.05
N LYS A 1029 -4.49 14.54 -15.05
CA LYS A 1029 -5.86 14.72 -14.55
C LYS A 1029 -6.78 13.97 -15.53
N GLU A 1030 -7.28 12.79 -15.15
CA GLU A 1030 -8.69 12.37 -15.28
C GLU A 1030 -8.86 10.85 -15.48
N THR A 1031 -8.02 10.15 -16.23
CA THR A 1031 -8.27 8.73 -16.59
C THR A 1031 -7.68 7.76 -15.57
N ILE A 1032 -8.51 6.84 -15.07
CA ILE A 1032 -8.12 5.69 -14.26
C ILE A 1032 -8.37 4.40 -15.04
N TYR A 1033 -7.47 3.44 -14.82
CA TYR A 1033 -7.59 2.07 -15.28
C TYR A 1033 -7.71 1.14 -14.06
N PHE A 1034 -8.68 0.24 -14.09
CA PHE A 1034 -8.89 -0.84 -13.13
C PHE A 1034 -8.69 -2.18 -13.82
N ARG A 1035 -7.86 -3.04 -13.26
CA ARG A 1035 -7.80 -4.48 -13.57
C ARG A 1035 -9.07 -5.17 -13.05
N PRO A 1036 -9.36 -6.39 -13.53
CA PRO A 1036 -10.36 -7.26 -12.92
C PRO A 1036 -10.17 -7.32 -11.39
N TYR A 1037 -11.25 -7.14 -10.64
CA TYR A 1037 -11.26 -7.29 -9.18
C TYR A 1037 -10.30 -6.40 -8.39
N GLU A 1038 -9.83 -5.31 -9.00
CA GLU A 1038 -8.89 -4.39 -8.38
C GLU A 1038 -9.60 -3.42 -7.43
N MET A 1039 -9.06 -3.29 -6.22
CA MET A 1039 -9.40 -2.23 -5.25
C MET A 1039 -8.37 -1.11 -5.34
N LYS A 1040 -8.82 0.11 -5.58
CA LYS A 1040 -7.99 1.33 -5.49
C LYS A 1040 -8.56 2.30 -4.49
N VAL A 1041 -7.70 3.04 -3.81
CA VAL A 1041 -8.12 4.11 -2.91
C VAL A 1041 -7.62 5.44 -3.44
N LEU A 1042 -8.52 6.38 -3.66
CA LEU A 1042 -8.16 7.77 -3.98
C LEU A 1042 -8.18 8.59 -2.70
N ARG A 1043 -7.04 9.15 -2.31
CA ARG A 1043 -6.92 10.13 -1.23
C ARG A 1043 -6.93 11.54 -1.82
N ILE A 1044 -7.74 12.42 -1.22
CA ILE A 1044 -7.68 13.86 -1.38
C ILE A 1044 -7.29 14.45 -0.03
N ALA A 1045 -6.09 15.02 0.04
CA ALA A 1045 -5.62 15.62 1.29
C ALA A 1045 -6.53 16.78 1.73
N GLY A 1046 -6.89 16.83 3.01
CA GLY A 1046 -7.60 17.95 3.61
C GLY A 1046 -6.68 19.15 3.84
N LYS A 1047 -7.27 20.34 4.03
CA LYS A 1047 -6.53 21.43 4.68
C LYS A 1047 -6.45 21.11 6.17
N LYS A 1048 -5.23 20.86 6.68
CA LYS A 1048 -4.97 20.80 8.12
C LYS A 1048 -5.19 22.17 8.76
#